data_AF-A0A7J6LWJ6-F1
#
_entry.id   AF-A0A7J6LWJ6-F1
#
_cell.length_a   1.000
_cell.length_b   1.000
_cell.length_c   1.000
_cell.angle_alpha   90.00
_cell.angle_beta   90.00
_cell.angle_gamma   90.00
#
_symmetry.space_group_name_H-M   'P 1'
#
loop_
_entity.id
_entity.type
_entity.pdbx_description
1 polymer ?
#
loop_
_entity_poly.entity_id
_entity_poly.type
_entity_poly.pdbx_seq_one_letter_code
_entity_poly.pdbx_strand_id
1 'polypeptide(L)'
;MISTIARSISNPRLFYQVLAFLWTFLVYVMVEATRKSISSAAPLLKDPAFDYPTVFFGVMDVVFMLSYAIGMLVTGVLGDIYNPVLVMLAAVSLAALDQCIFALLVVFFTAPGVYYLYYVLYACNGVFQSAIWPVLIKIMSNYFGDIHSGVIFGVWATNIAVGNIVGGNLASLMIVIFGQTGRTVISATLMVPAVILVIVGLLTVLTLPKSLNEALCRVTDRARNSEPPSGDAKLECGCSDEVQPPVAGEQTNRQPIEFWRAWLIPGVLLSALTYACVKGVNDAMFFWTPLYLNEHAHLTPKHADFCDTIYSLGVVVGSLACGWLSDMMAVVPGSGRAPSLFLFQLLALIPVSLLHIDDPTVAYLYGMLFLAGCFIGGAAIVLVAAVCADLGRQDALKGNREAMSQVAGIIDGVGACGAAIQQGLVSWIATYSWNGVFILLSVALGLSCILIARLAFRESKAYFLGRYTMIIPVTIAHIIPNPRLFYQVLAFVWTFLVYVMVHATRKSISSAAPLLKDPAFDYPTVFFGVMDVVFMLSYAIGMLVTGVLGDIYNPVLVMLAAVSLAAIDQCIFGLLVVFFTAPGVYYLYYVLNVFNGVFQSAVWPVLVRIMGNYFGDMHSGLIFGVWATNAAVGNIVGANLASFMIVLSGETGRTVIAATFITPAVILVIVGLLTVLTLPKSLDDALCRVTDRARNSEPPSGDAKLECGCSDEVQPPVAGEQANRQPIKFWRAWLIPGVLIYALTYACVKGVNYAMFFWLPLYLNEHAHLTPEQANFFDTIYNIGVVVGSLACGWLSDIMAVVPGSGRAPSLFLFQLLALIPVSLLHIDDPTVAYLYVMLSLAGFFIGGAANVVSSAVCTDLGRQDALRGNREAVGQVAGIIDGVGACGAAIQQGLVSWIATYSWDGVFILLPIALGLSCILIARLTFRESKAYFLGRFRSRVGGTDASFSEKVSPQDALAPSY
;
A
#
# COMPACT_ATOMS: atom_id res chain seq x y z
N MET A 1 -14.28 0.70 21.44
CA MET A 1 -13.84 1.59 20.35
C MET A 1 -13.71 0.80 19.05
N ILE A 2 -12.62 0.07 18.78
CA ILE A 2 -12.55 -0.75 17.54
C ILE A 2 -13.61 -1.87 17.54
N SER A 3 -13.87 -2.50 18.68
CA SER A 3 -15.03 -3.41 18.90
C SER A 3 -16.42 -2.74 18.79
N THR A 4 -16.45 -1.42 18.59
CA THR A 4 -17.67 -0.61 18.44
C THR A 4 -17.83 -0.23 16.96
N ILE A 5 -16.73 0.16 16.30
CA ILE A 5 -16.64 0.31 14.83
C ILE A 5 -16.94 -1.03 14.14
N ALA A 6 -16.36 -2.14 14.61
CA ALA A 6 -16.64 -3.48 14.09
C ALA A 6 -18.12 -3.89 14.24
N ARG A 7 -18.88 -3.29 15.17
CA ARG A 7 -20.33 -3.54 15.32
C ARG A 7 -21.19 -2.78 14.32
N SER A 8 -20.74 -1.66 13.77
CA SER A 8 -21.45 -0.96 12.68
C SER A 8 -21.07 -1.46 11.29
N ILE A 9 -20.26 -2.52 11.20
CA ILE A 9 -19.80 -3.12 9.94
C ILE A 9 -20.54 -4.44 9.72
N SER A 10 -21.18 -4.56 8.55
CA SER A 10 -21.95 -5.74 8.11
C SER A 10 -21.17 -7.06 8.08
N ASN A 11 -19.84 -7.01 8.02
CA ASN A 11 -18.97 -8.18 8.13
C ASN A 11 -17.73 -7.89 9.02
N PRO A 12 -17.84 -8.05 10.36
CA PRO A 12 -16.73 -7.79 11.28
C PRO A 12 -15.55 -8.74 11.06
N ARG A 13 -15.79 -9.96 10.56
CA ARG A 13 -14.75 -10.95 10.25
C ARG A 13 -13.80 -10.42 9.17
N LEU A 14 -14.38 -9.95 8.07
CA LEU A 14 -13.65 -9.37 6.94
C LEU A 14 -12.88 -8.11 7.33
N PHE A 15 -13.51 -7.23 8.13
CA PHE A 15 -12.84 -6.05 8.67
C PHE A 15 -11.55 -6.41 9.44
N TYR A 16 -11.63 -7.36 10.38
CA TYR A 16 -10.46 -7.78 11.16
C TYR A 16 -9.40 -8.51 10.32
N GLN A 17 -9.80 -9.25 9.27
CA GLN A 17 -8.86 -9.88 8.34
C GLN A 17 -8.06 -8.85 7.53
N VAL A 18 -8.74 -7.87 6.92
CA VAL A 18 -8.07 -6.78 6.19
C VAL A 18 -7.18 -5.96 7.12
N LEU A 19 -7.64 -5.68 8.35
CA LEU A 19 -6.85 -4.98 9.36
C LEU A 19 -5.57 -5.74 9.75
N ALA A 20 -5.65 -7.07 9.93
CA ALA A 20 -4.50 -7.93 10.20
C ALA A 20 -3.48 -7.92 9.05
N PHE A 21 -3.96 -8.01 7.80
CA PHE A 21 -3.11 -7.95 6.61
C PHE A 21 -2.33 -6.63 6.56
N LEU A 22 -3.03 -5.49 6.69
CA LEU A 22 -2.42 -4.17 6.55
C LEU A 22 -1.40 -3.88 7.66
N TRP A 23 -1.68 -4.24 8.91
CA TRP A 23 -0.72 -4.02 10.01
C TRP A 23 0.49 -4.94 9.92
N THR A 24 0.31 -6.23 9.65
CA THR A 24 1.46 -7.16 9.50
C THR A 24 2.34 -6.77 8.31
N PHE A 25 1.73 -6.31 7.22
CA PHE A 25 2.44 -5.73 6.08
C PHE A 25 3.25 -4.47 6.48
N LEU A 26 2.61 -3.49 7.11
CA LEU A 26 3.23 -2.21 7.47
C LEU A 26 4.33 -2.35 8.53
N VAL A 27 4.16 -3.24 9.51
CA VAL A 27 5.21 -3.58 10.48
C VAL A 27 6.45 -4.08 9.75
N TYR A 28 6.30 -5.01 8.81
CA TYR A 28 7.46 -5.59 8.12
C TYR A 28 8.11 -4.63 7.12
N VAL A 29 7.32 -3.79 6.42
CA VAL A 29 7.83 -2.64 5.64
C VAL A 29 8.78 -1.78 6.49
N MET A 30 8.41 -1.47 7.73
CA MET A 30 9.25 -0.64 8.60
C MET A 30 10.48 -1.38 9.17
N VAL A 31 10.43 -2.70 9.32
CA VAL A 31 11.61 -3.52 9.70
C VAL A 31 12.64 -3.54 8.59
N GLU A 32 12.22 -3.73 7.34
CA GLU A 32 13.15 -3.71 6.21
C GLU A 32 13.65 -2.28 5.94
N ALA A 33 12.83 -1.25 6.20
CA ALA A 33 13.28 0.15 6.19
C ALA A 33 14.38 0.45 7.23
N THR A 34 14.35 -0.16 8.43
CA THR A 34 15.45 0.01 9.41
C THR A 34 16.72 -0.71 8.96
N ARG A 35 16.64 -1.90 8.34
CA ARG A 35 17.80 -2.57 7.74
C ARG A 35 18.41 -1.74 6.61
N LYS A 36 17.56 -1.24 5.70
CA LYS A 36 18.00 -0.46 4.54
C LYS A 36 18.75 0.81 4.94
N SER A 37 18.38 1.43 6.07
CA SER A 37 19.04 2.65 6.56
C SER A 37 20.57 2.53 6.70
N ILE A 38 21.12 1.35 6.99
CA ILE A 38 22.57 1.12 7.08
C ILE A 38 23.22 0.99 5.70
N SER A 39 22.57 0.31 4.76
CA SER A 39 23.00 0.23 3.35
C SER A 39 23.06 1.64 2.72
N SER A 40 22.03 2.46 2.94
CA SER A 40 21.98 3.85 2.48
C SER A 40 22.99 4.76 3.18
N ALA A 41 23.39 4.44 4.42
CA ALA A 41 24.41 5.17 5.17
C ALA A 41 25.86 4.75 4.83
N ALA A 42 26.07 3.58 4.21
CA ALA A 42 27.41 3.06 3.95
C ALA A 42 28.29 3.99 3.07
N PRO A 43 27.79 4.60 1.97
CA PRO A 43 28.56 5.59 1.22
C PRO A 43 28.96 6.83 2.06
N LEU A 44 28.09 7.27 2.98
CA LEU A 44 28.37 8.42 3.85
C LEU A 44 29.44 8.11 4.91
N LEU A 45 29.42 6.89 5.46
CA LEU A 45 30.41 6.42 6.44
C LEU A 45 31.78 6.13 5.80
N LYS A 46 31.85 5.97 4.48
CA LYS A 46 33.10 5.81 3.72
C LYS A 46 33.71 7.14 3.24
N ASP A 47 33.03 8.27 3.44
CA ASP A 47 33.60 9.61 3.20
C ASP A 47 34.94 9.79 3.96
N PRO A 48 35.96 10.47 3.40
CA PRO A 48 37.24 10.72 4.06
C PRO A 48 37.16 11.35 5.47
N ALA A 49 36.05 11.98 5.85
CA ALA A 49 35.79 12.46 7.21
C ALA A 49 35.57 11.34 8.25
N PHE A 50 35.29 10.11 7.81
CA PHE A 50 34.95 8.95 8.63
C PHE A 50 35.81 7.70 8.34
N ASP A 51 36.21 7.50 7.08
CA ASP A 51 37.19 6.49 6.63
C ASP A 51 36.87 5.04 7.07
N TYR A 52 35.59 4.65 7.07
CA TYR A 52 35.22 3.25 7.37
C TYR A 52 35.52 2.35 6.15
N PRO A 53 36.28 1.24 6.34
CA PRO A 53 36.65 0.36 5.23
C PRO A 53 35.45 -0.46 4.73
N THR A 54 35.42 -0.83 3.44
CA THR A 54 34.38 -1.70 2.86
C THR A 54 34.16 -3.00 3.66
N VAL A 55 35.22 -3.53 4.28
CA VAL A 55 35.19 -4.74 5.13
C VAL A 55 34.34 -4.54 6.39
N PHE A 56 34.26 -3.33 6.96
CA PHE A 56 33.44 -3.06 8.14
C PHE A 56 31.96 -3.35 7.89
N PHE A 57 31.42 -2.87 6.76
CA PHE A 57 30.01 -3.07 6.40
C PHE A 57 29.68 -4.54 6.12
N GLY A 58 30.63 -5.31 5.58
CA GLY A 58 30.46 -6.75 5.40
C GLY A 58 30.47 -7.52 6.71
N VAL A 59 31.41 -7.22 7.62
CA VAL A 59 31.46 -7.87 8.93
C VAL A 59 30.20 -7.52 9.75
N MET A 60 29.71 -6.29 9.67
CA MET A 60 28.40 -5.91 10.21
C MET A 60 27.29 -6.85 9.72
N ASP A 61 27.08 -6.95 8.41
CA ASP A 61 25.96 -7.72 7.87
C ASP A 61 26.12 -9.25 8.06
N VAL A 62 27.35 -9.77 8.01
CA VAL A 62 27.66 -11.16 8.40
C VAL A 62 27.22 -11.43 9.83
N VAL A 63 27.58 -10.55 10.77
CA VAL A 63 27.28 -10.73 12.20
C VAL A 63 25.78 -10.64 12.46
N PHE A 64 25.08 -9.69 11.82
CA PHE A 64 23.62 -9.58 11.87
C PHE A 64 22.92 -10.81 11.28
N MET A 65 23.31 -11.26 10.08
CA MET A 65 22.65 -12.39 9.43
C MET A 65 22.89 -13.71 10.17
N LEU A 66 24.07 -13.93 10.76
CA LEU A 66 24.33 -15.09 11.62
C LEU A 66 23.55 -15.02 12.92
N SER A 67 23.49 -13.85 13.58
CA SER A 67 22.75 -13.72 14.83
C SER A 67 21.23 -13.79 14.61
N TYR A 68 20.74 -13.33 13.46
CA TYR A 68 19.37 -13.52 12.99
C TYR A 68 19.05 -14.99 12.72
N ALA A 69 19.95 -15.72 12.04
CA ALA A 69 19.80 -17.16 11.80
C ALA A 69 19.76 -17.98 13.11
N ILE A 70 20.65 -17.68 14.07
CA ILE A 70 20.64 -18.29 15.41
C ILE A 70 19.37 -17.89 16.17
N GLY A 71 18.99 -16.61 16.08
CA GLY A 71 17.79 -16.07 16.70
C GLY A 71 16.51 -16.73 16.21
N MET A 72 16.42 -17.08 14.92
CA MET A 72 15.28 -17.80 14.33
C MET A 72 15.05 -19.15 15.02
N LEU A 73 16.13 -19.88 15.34
CA LEU A 73 16.09 -21.18 16.01
C LEU A 73 15.57 -21.11 17.45
N VAL A 74 15.77 -19.97 18.13
CA VAL A 74 15.46 -19.78 19.55
C VAL A 74 14.17 -18.99 19.78
N THR A 75 13.99 -17.91 19.03
CA THR A 75 12.91 -16.92 19.24
C THR A 75 11.66 -17.20 18.40
N GLY A 76 11.77 -17.96 17.31
CA GLY A 76 10.63 -18.31 16.44
C GLY A 76 9.50 -19.02 17.19
N VAL A 77 9.83 -19.77 18.25
CA VAL A 77 8.87 -20.50 19.11
C VAL A 77 8.14 -19.58 20.10
N LEU A 78 8.64 -18.36 20.36
CA LEU A 78 8.01 -17.43 21.32
C LEU A 78 6.60 -17.00 20.88
N GLY A 79 6.35 -16.91 19.57
CA GLY A 79 5.03 -16.61 19.00
C GLY A 79 3.99 -17.71 19.20
N ASP A 80 4.43 -18.94 19.46
CA ASP A 80 3.58 -20.10 19.75
C ASP A 80 3.28 -20.21 21.27
N ILE A 81 4.25 -19.86 22.13
CA ILE A 81 4.11 -19.89 23.59
C ILE A 81 3.30 -18.67 24.13
N TYR A 82 3.60 -17.47 23.63
CA TYR A 82 3.06 -16.22 24.17
C TYR A 82 1.98 -15.59 23.26
N ASN A 83 1.57 -14.35 23.55
CA ASN A 83 0.72 -13.60 22.61
C ASN A 83 1.59 -13.06 21.46
N PRO A 84 1.41 -13.52 20.20
CA PRO A 84 2.27 -13.12 19.09
C PRO A 84 2.28 -11.60 18.87
N VAL A 85 1.16 -10.90 19.06
CA VAL A 85 1.07 -9.44 18.90
C VAL A 85 1.95 -8.70 19.92
N LEU A 86 2.13 -9.25 21.14
CA LEU A 86 3.02 -8.70 22.16
C LEU A 86 4.48 -9.08 21.94
N VAL A 87 4.76 -10.30 21.47
CA VAL A 87 6.13 -10.73 21.10
C VAL A 87 6.66 -9.86 19.96
N MET A 88 5.83 -9.60 18.94
CA MET A 88 6.12 -8.68 17.85
C MET A 88 6.47 -7.28 18.39
N LEU A 89 5.66 -6.71 19.29
CA LEU A 89 5.92 -5.39 19.86
C LEU A 89 7.25 -5.33 20.62
N ALA A 90 7.54 -6.35 21.43
CA ALA A 90 8.80 -6.44 22.16
C ALA A 90 10.00 -6.50 21.20
N ALA A 91 9.92 -7.36 20.17
CA ALA A 91 10.95 -7.52 19.15
C ALA A 91 11.24 -6.21 18.39
N VAL A 92 10.20 -5.54 17.86
CA VAL A 92 10.38 -4.27 17.12
C VAL A 92 10.87 -3.13 18.02
N SER A 93 10.45 -3.11 19.29
CA SER A 93 10.88 -2.08 20.25
C SER A 93 12.35 -2.24 20.64
N LEU A 94 12.82 -3.49 20.84
CA LEU A 94 14.23 -3.77 21.13
C LEU A 94 15.12 -3.49 19.91
N ALA A 95 14.72 -3.92 18.71
CA ALA A 95 15.46 -3.65 17.48
C ALA A 95 15.55 -2.13 17.17
N ALA A 96 14.46 -1.38 17.39
CA ALA A 96 14.47 0.06 17.21
C ALA A 96 15.27 0.82 18.28
N LEU A 97 15.22 0.37 19.54
CA LEU A 97 16.04 0.93 20.62
C LEU A 97 17.53 0.74 20.35
N ASP A 98 17.92 -0.47 19.94
CA ASP A 98 19.30 -0.81 19.56
C ASP A 98 19.78 0.04 18.36
N GLN A 99 18.96 0.19 17.32
CA GLN A 99 19.25 1.08 16.18
C GLN A 99 19.42 2.56 16.60
N CYS A 100 18.60 3.04 17.54
CA CYS A 100 18.75 4.39 18.10
C CYS A 100 20.04 4.55 18.94
N ILE A 101 20.45 3.51 19.68
CA ILE A 101 21.73 3.50 20.41
C ILE A 101 22.89 3.52 19.42
N PHE A 102 22.84 2.69 18.38
CA PHE A 102 23.82 2.68 17.29
C PHE A 102 23.98 4.07 16.68
N ALA A 103 22.87 4.72 16.31
CA ALA A 103 22.87 6.04 15.71
C ALA A 103 23.48 7.12 16.61
N LEU A 104 23.11 7.13 17.91
CA LEU A 104 23.69 8.04 18.89
C LEU A 104 25.21 7.83 19.06
N LEU A 105 25.69 6.58 19.02
CA LEU A 105 27.13 6.31 19.07
C LEU A 105 27.87 6.92 17.88
N VAL A 106 27.29 6.92 16.67
CA VAL A 106 27.89 7.58 15.48
C VAL A 106 28.10 9.09 15.71
N VAL A 107 27.24 9.75 16.49
CA VAL A 107 27.40 11.17 16.85
C VAL A 107 28.62 11.40 17.74
N PHE A 108 28.76 10.58 18.79
CA PHE A 108 29.76 10.81 19.84
C PHE A 108 31.11 10.11 19.60
N PHE A 109 31.13 8.97 18.89
CA PHE A 109 32.26 8.04 18.83
C PHE A 109 32.50 7.46 17.42
N THR A 110 33.49 7.99 16.71
CA THR A 110 33.88 7.52 15.35
C THR A 110 35.30 6.96 15.27
N ALA A 111 35.90 6.59 16.41
CA ALA A 111 37.26 6.05 16.42
C ALA A 111 37.27 4.55 16.01
N PRO A 112 38.32 4.04 15.32
CA PRO A 112 38.40 2.63 14.91
C PRO A 112 38.27 1.60 16.05
N GLY A 113 38.62 1.98 17.29
CA GLY A 113 38.44 1.12 18.47
C GLY A 113 36.97 0.82 18.82
N VAL A 114 36.00 1.51 18.21
CA VAL A 114 34.55 1.37 18.48
C VAL A 114 33.88 0.35 17.56
N TYR A 115 34.56 -0.13 16.50
CA TYR A 115 33.97 -1.06 15.52
C TYR A 115 33.40 -2.34 16.16
N TYR A 116 34.07 -2.87 17.18
CA TYR A 116 33.59 -4.04 17.94
C TYR A 116 32.25 -3.78 18.65
N LEU A 117 32.00 -2.56 19.14
CA LEU A 117 30.73 -2.20 19.75
C LEU A 117 29.61 -2.15 18.72
N TYR A 118 29.88 -1.61 17.52
CA TYR A 118 28.94 -1.63 16.40
C TYR A 118 28.59 -3.06 15.98
N TYR A 119 29.57 -3.96 15.86
CA TYR A 119 29.31 -5.38 15.57
C TYR A 119 28.46 -6.05 16.67
N VAL A 120 28.71 -5.77 17.95
CA VAL A 120 27.93 -6.35 19.07
C VAL A 120 26.49 -5.85 19.09
N LEU A 121 26.26 -4.55 18.89
CA LEU A 121 24.91 -3.99 18.79
C LEU A 121 24.16 -4.62 17.60
N TYR A 122 24.79 -4.67 16.43
CA TYR A 122 24.14 -5.23 15.25
C TYR A 122 23.92 -6.76 15.35
N ALA A 123 24.76 -7.48 16.12
CA ALA A 123 24.47 -8.86 16.53
C ALA A 123 23.20 -8.93 17.38
N CYS A 124 23.05 -8.09 18.40
CA CYS A 124 21.83 -8.01 19.22
C CYS A 124 20.61 -7.67 18.36
N ASN A 125 20.75 -6.74 17.41
CA ASN A 125 19.69 -6.35 16.47
C ASN A 125 19.18 -7.55 15.65
N GLY A 126 20.08 -8.35 15.08
CA GLY A 126 19.71 -9.57 14.35
C GLY A 126 18.91 -10.56 15.22
N VAL A 127 19.32 -10.77 16.48
CA VAL A 127 18.55 -11.60 17.43
C VAL A 127 17.17 -11.00 17.70
N PHE A 128 17.07 -9.70 17.97
CA PHE A 128 15.78 -9.05 18.23
C PHE A 128 14.83 -9.11 17.01
N GLN A 129 15.36 -8.92 15.80
CA GLN A 129 14.56 -8.97 14.58
C GLN A 129 14.14 -10.39 14.16
N SER A 130 14.89 -11.43 14.55
CA SER A 130 14.60 -12.82 14.17
C SER A 130 13.22 -13.32 14.60
N ALA A 131 12.68 -12.81 15.70
CA ALA A 131 11.35 -13.19 16.19
C ALA A 131 10.21 -12.65 15.29
N ILE A 132 10.46 -11.61 14.50
CA ILE A 132 9.38 -10.82 13.88
C ILE A 132 8.69 -11.61 12.77
N TRP A 133 9.43 -12.15 11.80
CA TRP A 133 8.83 -12.82 10.64
C TRP A 133 7.97 -14.05 11.01
N PRO A 134 8.43 -15.02 11.85
CA PRO A 134 7.60 -16.15 12.27
C PRO A 134 6.33 -15.71 13.01
N VAL A 135 6.44 -14.66 13.83
CA VAL A 135 5.31 -14.10 14.60
C VAL A 135 4.29 -13.44 13.67
N LEU A 136 4.71 -12.71 12.63
CA LEU A 136 3.80 -12.13 11.64
C LEU A 136 3.10 -13.22 10.81
N ILE A 137 3.82 -14.28 10.41
CA ILE A 137 3.22 -15.46 9.77
C ILE A 137 2.18 -16.12 10.69
N LYS A 138 2.48 -16.24 11.99
CA LYS A 138 1.52 -16.76 12.98
C LYS A 138 0.27 -15.90 13.08
N ILE A 139 0.42 -14.57 13.16
CA ILE A 139 -0.72 -13.63 13.14
C ILE A 139 -1.55 -13.82 11.87
N MET A 140 -0.91 -13.85 10.69
CA MET A 140 -1.60 -14.10 9.42
C MET A 140 -2.39 -15.42 9.43
N SER A 141 -1.81 -16.51 9.95
CA SER A 141 -2.51 -17.79 10.10
C SER A 141 -3.72 -17.72 11.04
N ASN A 142 -3.63 -16.97 12.15
CA ASN A 142 -4.71 -16.78 13.12
C ASN A 142 -5.92 -15.99 12.56
N TYR A 143 -5.72 -15.19 11.50
CA TYR A 143 -6.75 -14.37 10.89
C TYR A 143 -7.31 -14.96 9.59
N PHE A 144 -6.45 -15.55 8.74
CA PHE A 144 -6.86 -16.04 7.43
C PHE A 144 -7.07 -17.56 7.36
N GLY A 145 -6.61 -18.32 8.36
CA GLY A 145 -6.64 -19.78 8.33
C GLY A 145 -5.63 -20.36 7.33
N ASP A 146 -5.98 -21.47 6.71
CA ASP A 146 -5.06 -22.25 5.88
C ASP A 146 -4.89 -21.69 4.45
N ILE A 147 -4.25 -20.52 4.30
CA ILE A 147 -3.89 -19.98 2.97
C ILE A 147 -2.91 -20.94 2.25
N HIS A 148 -3.18 -21.22 0.98
CA HIS A 148 -2.34 -22.02 0.07
C HIS A 148 -1.82 -21.26 -1.17
N SER A 149 -2.32 -20.04 -1.44
CA SER A 149 -1.96 -19.31 -2.67
C SER A 149 -0.62 -18.59 -2.55
N GLY A 150 0.28 -18.89 -3.49
CA GLY A 150 1.53 -18.18 -3.69
C GLY A 150 1.32 -16.75 -4.19
N VAL A 151 0.19 -16.44 -4.85
CA VAL A 151 -0.20 -15.05 -5.15
C VAL A 151 -0.51 -14.25 -3.89
N ILE A 152 -1.28 -14.80 -2.93
CA ILE A 152 -1.61 -14.06 -1.68
C ILE A 152 -0.35 -13.80 -0.86
N PHE A 153 0.49 -14.83 -0.68
CA PHE A 153 1.77 -14.67 0.00
C PHE A 153 2.75 -13.79 -0.77
N GLY A 154 2.78 -13.86 -2.09
CA GLY A 154 3.59 -12.99 -2.95
C GLY A 154 3.21 -11.53 -2.80
N VAL A 155 1.91 -11.19 -2.85
CA VAL A 155 1.40 -9.83 -2.60
C VAL A 155 1.78 -9.36 -1.19
N TRP A 156 1.57 -10.17 -0.16
CA TRP A 156 1.91 -9.78 1.22
C TRP A 156 3.42 -9.58 1.40
N ALA A 157 4.24 -10.49 0.87
CA ALA A 157 5.71 -10.41 0.93
C ALA A 157 6.33 -9.35 0.01
N THR A 158 5.53 -8.60 -0.78
CA THR A 158 6.03 -7.33 -1.36
C THR A 158 6.43 -6.33 -0.27
N ASN A 159 6.01 -6.53 0.99
CA ASN A 159 6.46 -5.76 2.16
C ASN A 159 7.99 -5.64 2.26
N ILE A 160 8.75 -6.65 1.80
CA ILE A 160 10.22 -6.63 1.80
C ILE A 160 10.73 -5.51 0.89
N ALA A 161 10.34 -5.56 -0.39
CA ALA A 161 10.76 -4.59 -1.38
C ALA A 161 10.20 -3.20 -1.10
N VAL A 162 8.93 -3.10 -0.69
CA VAL A 162 8.32 -1.82 -0.30
C VAL A 162 9.04 -1.23 0.93
N GLY A 163 9.49 -2.05 1.87
CA GLY A 163 10.32 -1.62 3.00
C GLY A 163 11.66 -1.03 2.58
N ASN A 164 12.35 -1.65 1.63
CA ASN A 164 13.59 -1.10 1.08
C ASN A 164 13.38 0.22 0.33
N ILE A 165 12.30 0.34 -0.45
CA ILE A 165 11.90 1.61 -1.10
C ILE A 165 11.62 2.69 -0.05
N VAL A 166 10.88 2.38 1.02
CA VAL A 166 10.59 3.32 2.11
C VAL A 166 11.87 3.69 2.86
N GLY A 167 12.74 2.73 3.16
CA GLY A 167 14.01 2.93 3.86
C GLY A 167 14.98 3.84 3.10
N GLY A 168 15.22 3.58 1.81
CA GLY A 168 16.05 4.45 0.97
C GLY A 168 15.47 5.85 0.83
N ASN A 169 14.17 5.98 0.57
CA ASN A 169 13.54 7.31 0.52
C ASN A 169 13.63 8.06 1.87
N LEU A 170 13.55 7.36 3.01
CA LEU A 170 13.78 7.96 4.35
C LEU A 170 15.26 8.29 4.61
N ALA A 171 16.21 7.54 4.05
CA ALA A 171 17.63 7.86 4.16
C ALA A 171 18.00 9.08 3.30
N SER A 172 17.58 9.06 2.03
CA SER A 172 17.66 10.19 1.10
C SER A 172 16.99 11.46 1.67
N LEU A 173 15.87 11.32 2.38
CA LEU A 173 15.23 12.39 3.14
C LEU A 173 16.17 13.03 4.18
N MET A 174 16.83 12.21 5.01
CA MET A 174 17.76 12.73 6.02
C MET A 174 19.00 13.38 5.41
N ILE A 175 19.49 12.88 4.27
CA ILE A 175 20.59 13.48 3.50
C ILE A 175 20.21 14.88 2.99
N VAL A 176 18.95 15.10 2.59
CA VAL A 176 18.48 16.43 2.22
C VAL A 176 18.30 17.32 3.47
N ILE A 177 17.75 16.81 4.58
CA ILE A 177 17.52 17.58 5.82
C ILE A 177 18.83 18.11 6.43
N PHE A 178 19.81 17.22 6.61
CA PHE A 178 21.00 17.48 7.43
C PHE A 178 22.26 17.74 6.60
N GLY A 179 22.14 17.76 5.27
CA GLY A 179 23.25 17.86 4.34
C GLY A 179 23.96 16.52 4.08
N GLN A 180 24.85 16.50 3.09
CA GLN A 180 25.56 15.28 2.69
C GLN A 180 26.70 14.88 3.64
N THR A 181 27.20 15.80 4.47
CA THR A 181 28.37 15.59 5.32
C THR A 181 28.07 15.90 6.79
N GLY A 182 28.42 14.96 7.67
CA GLY A 182 28.31 15.13 9.12
C GLY A 182 27.77 13.91 9.86
N ARG A 183 27.98 13.86 11.18
CA ARG A 183 27.50 12.75 12.02
C ARG A 183 25.99 12.80 12.25
N THR A 184 25.41 13.99 12.17
CA THR A 184 23.98 14.26 12.35
C THR A 184 23.14 13.65 11.25
N VAL A 185 23.54 13.76 9.98
CA VAL A 185 22.86 13.10 8.86
C VAL A 185 22.86 11.59 9.03
N ILE A 186 24.01 10.99 9.31
CA ILE A 186 24.13 9.53 9.47
C ILE A 186 23.26 9.06 10.66
N SER A 187 23.32 9.75 11.81
CA SER A 187 22.46 9.44 12.95
C SER A 187 20.96 9.56 12.61
N ALA A 188 20.57 10.60 11.87
CA ALA A 188 19.16 10.80 11.51
C ALA A 188 18.65 9.71 10.56
N THR A 189 19.45 9.33 9.55
CA THR A 189 19.17 8.23 8.61
C THR A 189 18.82 6.94 9.35
N LEU A 190 19.54 6.64 10.42
CA LEU A 190 19.36 5.41 11.21
C LEU A 190 18.20 5.52 12.23
N MET A 191 17.99 6.69 12.85
CA MET A 191 16.96 6.87 13.90
C MET A 191 15.54 6.99 13.36
N VAL A 192 15.31 7.70 12.25
CA VAL A 192 13.93 8.02 11.83
C VAL A 192 13.11 6.78 11.45
N PRO A 193 13.62 5.82 10.66
CA PRO A 193 12.91 4.56 10.41
C PRO A 193 12.62 3.77 11.70
N ALA A 194 13.55 3.80 12.66
CA ALA A 194 13.41 3.10 13.95
C ALA A 194 12.29 3.68 14.82
N VAL A 195 12.18 5.01 14.91
CA VAL A 195 11.10 5.68 15.64
C VAL A 195 9.73 5.37 15.00
N ILE A 196 9.64 5.40 13.67
CA ILE A 196 8.40 5.07 12.93
C ILE A 196 8.01 3.60 13.16
N LEU A 197 8.97 2.67 13.16
CA LEU A 197 8.75 1.26 13.44
C LEU A 197 8.08 1.03 14.82
N VAL A 198 8.53 1.72 15.87
CA VAL A 198 7.90 1.62 17.21
C VAL A 198 6.46 2.14 17.19
N ILE A 199 6.20 3.26 16.50
CA ILE A 199 4.86 3.83 16.39
C ILE A 199 3.91 2.84 15.68
N VAL A 200 4.34 2.25 14.56
CA VAL A 200 3.58 1.23 13.81
C VAL A 200 3.34 -0.02 14.66
N GLY A 201 4.35 -0.48 15.42
CA GLY A 201 4.22 -1.60 16.35
C GLY A 201 3.18 -1.33 17.45
N LEU A 202 3.24 -0.16 18.09
CA LEU A 202 2.28 0.26 19.12
C LEU A 202 0.86 0.34 18.56
N LEU A 203 0.67 0.97 17.41
CA LEU A 203 -0.64 1.07 16.76
C LEU A 203 -1.20 -0.32 16.39
N THR A 204 -0.35 -1.26 15.98
CA THR A 204 -0.76 -2.65 15.74
C THR A 204 -1.31 -3.30 17.01
N VAL A 205 -0.61 -3.19 18.15
CA VAL A 205 -1.08 -3.78 19.42
C VAL A 205 -2.35 -3.11 19.95
N LEU A 206 -2.48 -1.80 19.76
CA LEU A 206 -3.67 -1.04 20.14
C LEU A 206 -4.91 -1.38 19.28
N THR A 207 -4.71 -1.93 18.08
CA THR A 207 -5.78 -2.16 17.10
C THR A 207 -6.13 -3.62 16.86
N LEU A 208 -5.16 -4.55 16.99
CA LEU A 208 -5.29 -5.95 16.59
C LEU A 208 -5.36 -6.90 17.80
N PRO A 209 -6.47 -7.66 17.99
CA PRO A 209 -6.57 -8.73 19.00
C PRO A 209 -5.59 -9.91 18.78
N LYS A 210 -5.55 -10.90 19.69
CA LYS A 210 -4.66 -12.07 19.55
C LYS A 210 -5.08 -12.99 18.40
N SER A 211 -6.39 -13.10 18.17
CA SER A 211 -6.97 -13.96 17.14
C SER A 211 -8.29 -13.41 16.62
N LEU A 212 -8.71 -13.90 15.45
CA LEU A 212 -10.00 -13.58 14.85
C LEU A 212 -11.19 -14.00 15.74
N ASN A 213 -11.12 -15.17 16.38
CA ASN A 213 -12.19 -15.64 17.27
C ASN A 213 -12.34 -14.72 18.49
N GLU A 214 -11.24 -14.30 19.12
CA GLU A 214 -11.28 -13.33 20.22
C GLU A 214 -11.84 -11.98 19.76
N ALA A 215 -11.45 -11.52 18.56
CA ALA A 215 -11.96 -10.28 17.96
C ALA A 215 -13.49 -10.32 17.76
N LEU A 216 -14.02 -11.48 17.34
CA LEU A 216 -15.46 -11.70 17.15
C LEU A 216 -16.20 -11.83 18.50
N CYS A 217 -15.70 -12.61 19.47
CA CYS A 217 -16.32 -12.69 20.81
C CYS A 217 -16.43 -11.30 21.48
N ARG A 218 -15.38 -10.47 21.38
CA ARG A 218 -15.40 -9.07 21.89
C ARG A 218 -16.46 -8.17 21.23
N VAL A 219 -16.97 -8.55 20.05
CA VAL A 219 -18.10 -7.91 19.37
C VAL A 219 -19.43 -8.43 19.92
N THR A 220 -19.58 -9.74 20.11
CA THR A 220 -20.81 -10.40 20.59
C THR A 220 -21.09 -10.17 22.08
N ASP A 221 -20.11 -10.41 22.97
CA ASP A 221 -20.29 -10.33 24.43
C ASP A 221 -20.71 -8.94 24.89
N ARG A 222 -20.20 -7.90 24.22
CA ARG A 222 -20.55 -6.51 24.49
C ARG A 222 -21.85 -6.05 23.82
N ALA A 223 -22.49 -6.87 23.00
CA ALA A 223 -23.87 -6.63 22.54
C ALA A 223 -24.86 -7.09 23.62
N ARG A 224 -24.62 -8.28 24.19
CA ARG A 224 -25.38 -8.87 25.31
C ARG A 224 -25.44 -7.96 26.54
N ASN A 225 -24.37 -7.23 26.83
CA ASN A 225 -24.30 -6.29 27.97
C ASN A 225 -24.87 -4.89 27.68
N SER A 226 -25.46 -4.64 26.51
CA SER A 226 -26.05 -3.34 26.15
C SER A 226 -27.58 -3.37 25.98
N GLU A 227 -28.20 -4.55 26.08
CA GLU A 227 -29.65 -4.69 26.16
C GLU A 227 -30.07 -4.88 27.63
N PRO A 228 -31.15 -4.24 28.10
CA PRO A 228 -31.69 -4.54 29.42
C PRO A 228 -32.20 -6.00 29.43
N PRO A 229 -32.11 -6.72 30.56
CA PRO A 229 -32.59 -8.09 30.63
C PRO A 229 -34.12 -8.11 30.47
N SER A 230 -34.58 -8.43 29.26
CA SER A 230 -35.97 -8.79 29.03
C SER A 230 -36.26 -10.10 29.75
N GLY A 231 -37.29 -10.08 30.61
CA GLY A 231 -37.87 -11.31 31.14
C GLY A 231 -38.37 -12.19 29.99
N ASP A 232 -38.24 -13.49 30.18
CA ASP A 232 -38.90 -14.53 29.38
C ASP A 232 -38.55 -14.59 27.89
N ALA A 233 -37.25 -14.81 27.62
CA ALA A 233 -36.82 -15.55 26.43
C ALA A 233 -35.62 -16.48 26.75
N LYS A 234 -35.90 -17.72 27.14
CA LYS A 234 -34.94 -18.83 26.93
C LYS A 234 -34.90 -19.18 25.43
N LEU A 235 -34.30 -18.32 24.62
CA LEU A 235 -33.77 -18.78 23.33
C LEU A 235 -32.40 -19.39 23.59
N GLU A 236 -32.27 -20.66 23.22
CA GLU A 236 -31.01 -21.39 23.29
C GLU A 236 -29.98 -20.70 22.40
N CYS A 237 -28.76 -20.58 22.93
CA CYS A 237 -27.66 -20.02 22.15
C CYS A 237 -27.28 -21.03 21.07
N GLY A 238 -27.33 -20.63 19.79
CA GLY A 238 -26.76 -21.36 18.65
C GLY A 238 -25.23 -21.49 18.67
N CYS A 239 -24.66 -21.63 19.87
CA CYS A 239 -23.34 -22.20 20.15
C CYS A 239 -23.46 -23.66 20.64
N SER A 240 -24.63 -24.28 20.45
CA SER A 240 -24.90 -25.70 20.71
C SER A 240 -24.99 -26.54 19.42
N ASP A 241 -24.29 -26.14 18.37
CA ASP A 241 -23.52 -27.16 17.65
C ASP A 241 -22.38 -27.57 18.59
N GLU A 242 -22.66 -28.55 19.43
CA GLU A 242 -21.61 -29.46 19.86
C GLU A 242 -21.06 -30.16 18.60
N VAL A 243 -20.12 -29.48 17.94
CA VAL A 243 -18.85 -30.16 17.73
C VAL A 243 -18.42 -30.57 19.13
N GLN A 244 -18.80 -31.79 19.52
CA GLN A 244 -18.28 -32.44 20.70
C GLN A 244 -16.78 -32.14 20.72
N PRO A 245 -16.17 -31.73 21.86
CA PRO A 245 -14.72 -31.82 21.94
C PRO A 245 -14.40 -33.25 21.50
N PRO A 246 -13.66 -33.45 20.39
CA PRO A 246 -13.56 -34.75 19.75
C PRO A 246 -13.20 -35.74 20.84
N VAL A 247 -14.03 -36.79 20.95
CA VAL A 247 -14.16 -37.65 22.13
C VAL A 247 -12.80 -37.82 22.80
N ALA A 248 -12.73 -37.78 24.14
CA ALA A 248 -11.47 -37.81 24.88
C ALA A 248 -10.63 -39.11 24.73
N GLY A 249 -10.87 -39.92 23.69
CA GLY A 249 -9.87 -40.72 23.00
C GLY A 249 -9.67 -40.22 21.55
N GLU A 250 -8.42 -39.93 21.18
CA GLU A 250 -7.95 -39.56 19.83
C GLU A 250 -8.08 -38.10 19.36
N GLN A 251 -8.24 -37.14 20.28
CA GLN A 251 -7.44 -35.91 20.12
C GLN A 251 -5.97 -36.29 20.38
N THR A 252 -5.31 -36.88 19.38
CA THR A 252 -3.93 -37.38 19.54
C THR A 252 -3.04 -36.23 19.95
N ASN A 253 -2.49 -36.33 21.16
CA ASN A 253 -1.55 -35.40 21.78
C ASN A 253 -0.20 -35.46 21.04
N ARG A 254 -0.21 -35.08 19.75
CA ARG A 254 0.94 -35.11 18.85
C ARG A 254 1.82 -33.94 19.24
N GLN A 255 2.93 -34.27 19.90
CA GLN A 255 3.95 -33.31 20.31
C GLN A 255 4.37 -32.44 19.10
N PRO A 256 4.76 -31.17 19.34
CA PRO A 256 5.44 -30.38 18.32
C PRO A 256 6.60 -31.18 17.73
N ILE A 257 6.83 -31.03 16.42
CA ILE A 257 7.86 -31.81 15.74
C ILE A 257 9.21 -31.46 16.37
N GLU A 258 9.96 -32.47 16.79
CA GLU A 258 11.33 -32.28 17.25
C GLU A 258 12.12 -31.63 16.12
N PHE A 259 12.84 -30.54 16.41
CA PHE A 259 13.59 -29.75 15.42
C PHE A 259 14.36 -30.62 14.40
N TRP A 260 15.06 -31.65 14.87
CA TRP A 260 15.82 -32.59 14.05
C TRP A 260 14.98 -33.43 13.07
N ARG A 261 13.71 -33.73 13.39
CA ARG A 261 12.79 -34.44 12.49
C ARG A 261 12.26 -33.54 11.38
N ALA A 262 12.15 -32.23 11.62
CA ALA A 262 11.69 -31.29 10.59
C ALA A 262 12.67 -31.19 9.41
N TRP A 263 13.97 -31.39 9.64
CA TRP A 263 14.99 -31.51 8.56
C TRP A 263 14.81 -32.73 7.66
N LEU A 264 14.17 -33.79 8.17
CA LEU A 264 13.93 -35.04 7.43
C LEU A 264 12.65 -34.99 6.56
N ILE A 265 11.89 -33.90 6.61
CA ILE A 265 10.70 -33.70 5.77
C ILE A 265 11.16 -33.62 4.29
N PRO A 266 10.62 -34.47 3.39
CA PRO A 266 11.00 -34.48 1.98
C PRO A 266 10.87 -33.10 1.32
N GLY A 267 11.99 -32.57 0.84
CA GLY A 267 12.04 -31.26 0.18
C GLY A 267 12.55 -30.11 1.04
N VAL A 268 12.43 -30.17 2.38
CA VAL A 268 12.86 -29.06 3.27
C VAL A 268 14.35 -28.75 3.11
N LEU A 269 15.23 -29.75 3.19
CA LEU A 269 16.67 -29.56 3.02
C LEU A 269 17.01 -28.99 1.62
N LEU A 270 16.34 -29.46 0.56
CA LEU A 270 16.60 -29.01 -0.80
C LEU A 270 16.15 -27.55 -1.01
N SER A 271 14.95 -27.20 -0.55
CA SER A 271 14.42 -25.84 -0.60
C SER A 271 15.22 -24.88 0.27
N ALA A 272 15.68 -25.30 1.45
CA ALA A 272 16.55 -24.53 2.33
C ALA A 272 17.90 -24.21 1.67
N LEU A 273 18.59 -25.20 1.08
CA LEU A 273 19.86 -24.99 0.39
C LEU A 273 19.71 -24.16 -0.90
N THR A 274 18.61 -24.34 -1.64
CA THR A 274 18.28 -23.50 -2.79
C THR A 274 18.04 -22.05 -2.33
N TYR A 275 17.28 -21.86 -1.25
CA TYR A 275 16.98 -20.54 -0.70
C TYR A 275 18.22 -19.86 -0.10
N ALA A 276 19.17 -20.58 0.51
CA ALA A 276 20.45 -20.03 0.94
C ALA A 276 21.22 -19.35 -0.21
N CYS A 277 21.21 -19.96 -1.40
CA CYS A 277 21.85 -19.39 -2.58
C CYS A 277 21.08 -18.16 -3.10
N VAL A 278 19.76 -18.26 -3.27
CA VAL A 278 18.93 -17.16 -3.82
C VAL A 278 18.84 -15.98 -2.85
N LYS A 279 18.60 -16.22 -1.55
CA LYS A 279 18.55 -15.19 -0.51
C LYS A 279 19.89 -14.48 -0.39
N GLY A 280 21.01 -15.22 -0.42
CA GLY A 280 22.33 -14.59 -0.36
C GLY A 280 22.58 -13.63 -1.53
N VAL A 281 22.20 -14.02 -2.75
CA VAL A 281 22.29 -13.12 -3.91
C VAL A 281 21.33 -11.93 -3.77
N ASN A 282 20.09 -12.17 -3.34
CA ASN A 282 19.07 -11.13 -3.17
C ASN A 282 19.46 -10.07 -2.14
N ASP A 283 19.95 -10.49 -0.98
CA ASP A 283 20.32 -9.63 0.13
C ASP A 283 21.63 -8.89 -0.18
N ALA A 284 22.54 -9.52 -0.93
CA ALA A 284 23.72 -8.85 -1.47
C ALA A 284 23.35 -7.72 -2.43
N MET A 285 22.38 -7.94 -3.33
CA MET A 285 21.86 -6.88 -4.19
C MET A 285 21.23 -5.75 -3.35
N PHE A 286 20.37 -6.05 -2.37
CA PHE A 286 19.74 -5.02 -1.53
C PHE A 286 20.72 -4.23 -0.66
N PHE A 287 21.82 -4.83 -0.20
CA PHE A 287 22.76 -4.16 0.69
C PHE A 287 23.84 -3.39 -0.07
N TRP A 288 24.47 -3.99 -1.08
CA TRP A 288 25.66 -3.44 -1.74
C TRP A 288 25.38 -2.54 -2.93
N THR A 289 24.19 -2.55 -3.53
CA THR A 289 23.88 -1.75 -4.73
C THR A 289 24.17 -0.25 -4.55
N PRO A 290 23.80 0.44 -3.45
CA PRO A 290 24.14 1.85 -3.27
C PRO A 290 25.65 2.11 -3.22
N LEU A 291 26.43 1.20 -2.61
CA LEU A 291 27.88 1.34 -2.54
C LEU A 291 28.54 1.06 -3.90
N TYR A 292 28.11 0.00 -4.60
CA TYR A 292 28.53 -0.30 -5.98
C TYR A 292 28.29 0.87 -6.92
N LEU A 293 27.10 1.47 -6.88
CA LEU A 293 26.73 2.59 -7.73
C LEU A 293 27.50 3.88 -7.38
N ASN A 294 27.87 4.07 -6.12
CA ASN A 294 28.71 5.19 -5.71
C ASN A 294 30.18 5.00 -6.12
N GLU A 295 30.73 3.80 -5.95
CA GLU A 295 32.14 3.50 -6.23
C GLU A 295 32.44 3.30 -7.72
N HIS A 296 31.59 2.56 -8.44
CA HIS A 296 31.84 2.10 -9.80
C HIS A 296 31.08 2.91 -10.87
N ALA A 297 29.86 3.35 -10.57
CA ALA A 297 29.09 4.23 -11.46
C ALA A 297 29.23 5.73 -11.09
N HIS A 298 30.06 6.05 -10.10
CA HIS A 298 30.38 7.41 -9.63
C HIS A 298 29.15 8.28 -9.30
N LEU A 299 28.02 7.67 -8.96
CA LEU A 299 26.80 8.37 -8.58
C LEU A 299 26.94 8.94 -7.15
N THR A 300 26.37 10.12 -6.90
CA THR A 300 26.32 10.67 -5.54
C THR A 300 25.51 9.75 -4.62
N PRO A 301 25.74 9.73 -3.29
CA PRO A 301 25.00 8.85 -2.38
C PRO A 301 23.47 8.94 -2.51
N LYS A 302 22.94 10.16 -2.69
CA LYS A 302 21.52 10.42 -3.01
C LYS A 302 21.06 9.68 -4.26
N HIS A 303 21.82 9.78 -5.36
CA HIS A 303 21.45 9.13 -6.61
C HIS A 303 21.58 7.61 -6.50
N ALA A 304 22.69 7.10 -5.95
CA ALA A 304 22.91 5.66 -5.78
C ALA A 304 21.81 4.96 -4.96
N ASP A 305 21.36 5.58 -3.86
CA ASP A 305 20.28 5.07 -3.02
C ASP A 305 18.90 5.14 -3.73
N PHE A 306 18.68 6.19 -4.51
CA PHE A 306 17.50 6.28 -5.37
C PHE A 306 17.51 5.26 -6.51
N CYS A 307 18.67 4.89 -7.07
CA CYS A 307 18.79 3.85 -8.09
C CYS A 307 18.51 2.44 -7.53
N ASP A 308 18.80 2.17 -6.26
CA ASP A 308 18.49 0.89 -5.61
C ASP A 308 16.97 0.63 -5.50
N THR A 309 16.15 1.69 -5.45
CA THR A 309 14.69 1.61 -5.54
C THR A 309 14.21 0.84 -6.78
N ILE A 310 14.99 0.84 -7.87
CA ILE A 310 14.67 0.14 -9.12
C ILE A 310 14.77 -1.38 -8.97
N TYR A 311 15.82 -1.86 -8.29
CA TYR A 311 15.96 -3.28 -7.97
C TYR A 311 14.75 -3.72 -7.14
N SER A 312 14.42 -2.95 -6.10
CA SER A 312 13.25 -3.17 -5.24
C SER A 312 11.92 -3.17 -6.03
N LEU A 313 11.73 -2.23 -6.96
CA LEU A 313 10.55 -2.22 -7.85
C LEU A 313 10.49 -3.47 -8.74
N GLY A 314 11.65 -3.93 -9.23
CA GLY A 314 11.79 -5.21 -9.91
C GLY A 314 11.32 -6.37 -9.03
N VAL A 315 11.75 -6.44 -7.76
CA VAL A 315 11.30 -7.49 -6.82
C VAL A 315 9.78 -7.49 -6.63
N VAL A 316 9.11 -6.34 -6.59
CA VAL A 316 7.64 -6.26 -6.52
C VAL A 316 7.00 -6.89 -7.76
N VAL A 317 7.42 -6.52 -8.97
CA VAL A 317 6.89 -7.10 -10.22
C VAL A 317 7.20 -8.59 -10.32
N GLY A 318 8.42 -8.97 -9.95
CA GLY A 318 8.94 -10.33 -9.96
C GLY A 318 8.19 -11.29 -9.04
N SER A 319 7.88 -10.87 -7.82
CA SER A 319 7.14 -11.69 -6.84
C SER A 319 5.70 -11.97 -7.26
N LEU A 320 5.03 -10.99 -7.87
CA LEU A 320 3.70 -11.18 -8.45
C LEU A 320 3.74 -12.15 -9.64
N ALA A 321 4.70 -11.95 -10.57
CA ALA A 321 4.85 -12.79 -11.76
C ALA A 321 5.25 -14.23 -11.41
N CYS A 322 6.24 -14.41 -10.52
CA CYS A 322 6.69 -15.73 -10.06
C CYS A 322 5.61 -16.43 -9.23
N GLY A 323 4.91 -15.70 -8.34
CA GLY A 323 3.81 -16.21 -7.54
C GLY A 323 2.69 -16.76 -8.41
N TRP A 324 2.22 -15.96 -9.38
CA TRP A 324 1.22 -16.37 -10.37
C TRP A 324 1.66 -17.57 -11.21
N LEU A 325 2.89 -17.57 -11.73
CA LEU A 325 3.41 -18.67 -12.52
C LEU A 325 3.53 -19.96 -11.70
N SER A 326 3.92 -19.85 -10.42
CA SER A 326 4.01 -20.98 -9.49
C SER A 326 2.64 -21.58 -9.15
N ASP A 327 1.63 -20.75 -8.88
CA ASP A 327 0.26 -21.20 -8.63
C ASP A 327 -0.33 -21.86 -9.90
N MET A 328 -0.04 -21.32 -11.10
CA MET A 328 -0.47 -21.93 -12.37
C MET A 328 0.16 -23.31 -12.61
N MET A 329 1.44 -23.49 -12.27
CA MET A 329 2.15 -24.76 -12.45
C MET A 329 1.79 -25.81 -11.37
N ALA A 330 1.51 -25.37 -10.15
CA ALA A 330 1.19 -26.25 -9.02
C ALA A 330 -0.23 -26.88 -9.10
N VAL A 331 -1.12 -26.37 -9.95
CA VAL A 331 -2.48 -26.94 -10.14
C VAL A 331 -2.49 -28.31 -10.82
N VAL A 332 -1.49 -28.62 -11.65
CA VAL A 332 -1.47 -29.90 -12.37
C VAL A 332 -0.99 -31.02 -11.43
N PRO A 333 -1.77 -32.11 -11.23
CA PRO A 333 -1.36 -33.20 -10.34
C PRO A 333 0.01 -33.78 -10.72
N GLY A 334 0.92 -33.86 -9.73
CA GLY A 334 2.31 -34.30 -9.93
C GLY A 334 3.29 -33.23 -10.42
N SER A 335 2.79 -32.05 -10.80
CA SER A 335 3.57 -30.81 -10.92
C SER A 335 3.64 -30.10 -9.57
N GLY A 336 4.46 -29.04 -9.49
CA GLY A 336 4.64 -28.21 -8.30
C GLY A 336 5.24 -26.85 -8.66
N ARG A 337 5.84 -26.17 -7.68
CA ARG A 337 6.40 -24.82 -7.85
C ARG A 337 7.83 -24.80 -8.40
N ALA A 338 8.55 -25.93 -8.38
CA ALA A 338 9.97 -25.97 -8.76
C ALA A 338 10.27 -25.50 -10.20
N PRO A 339 9.42 -25.74 -11.23
CA PRO A 339 9.67 -25.26 -12.59
C PRO A 339 9.68 -23.72 -12.70
N SER A 340 8.77 -23.04 -12.01
CA SER A 340 8.70 -21.57 -12.01
C SER A 340 9.93 -20.95 -11.34
N LEU A 341 10.35 -21.52 -10.21
CA LEU A 341 11.54 -21.11 -9.47
C LEU A 341 12.83 -21.31 -10.29
N PHE A 342 12.98 -22.48 -10.93
CA PHE A 342 14.10 -22.76 -11.82
C PHE A 342 14.15 -21.80 -13.00
N LEU A 343 13.02 -21.51 -13.64
CA LEU A 343 12.96 -20.56 -14.76
C LEU A 343 13.39 -19.15 -14.33
N PHE A 344 12.89 -18.64 -13.19
CA PHE A 344 13.26 -17.32 -12.69
C PHE A 344 14.75 -17.26 -12.32
N GLN A 345 15.29 -18.27 -11.63
CA GLN A 345 16.72 -18.32 -11.28
C GLN A 345 17.62 -18.43 -12.53
N LEU A 346 17.20 -19.16 -13.56
CA LEU A 346 17.91 -19.27 -14.83
C LEU A 346 17.92 -17.93 -15.59
N LEU A 347 16.79 -17.22 -15.61
CA LEU A 347 16.69 -15.89 -16.23
C LEU A 347 17.48 -14.83 -15.45
N ALA A 348 17.59 -14.95 -14.12
CA ALA A 348 18.37 -14.04 -13.27
C ALA A 348 19.88 -14.02 -13.59
N LEU A 349 20.43 -15.10 -14.15
CA LEU A 349 21.84 -15.15 -14.56
C LEU A 349 22.19 -14.11 -15.62
N ILE A 350 21.24 -13.76 -16.50
CA ILE A 350 21.47 -12.80 -17.58
C ILE A 350 21.75 -11.40 -17.01
N PRO A 351 20.83 -10.72 -16.29
CA PRO A 351 21.10 -9.39 -15.77
C PRO A 351 22.23 -9.36 -14.72
N VAL A 352 22.40 -10.40 -13.88
CA VAL A 352 23.48 -10.41 -12.87
C VAL A 352 24.86 -10.53 -13.51
N SER A 353 25.03 -11.39 -14.52
CA SER A 353 26.32 -11.43 -15.24
C SER A 353 26.56 -10.13 -15.99
N LEU A 354 25.54 -9.56 -16.61
CA LEU A 354 25.64 -8.33 -17.40
C LEU A 354 25.90 -7.03 -16.59
N LEU A 355 25.77 -7.03 -15.26
CA LEU A 355 26.14 -5.88 -14.42
C LEU A 355 27.67 -5.62 -14.35
N HIS A 356 28.52 -6.49 -14.91
CA HIS A 356 29.98 -6.31 -14.92
C HIS A 356 30.52 -5.35 -16.00
N ILE A 357 29.67 -4.65 -16.76
CA ILE A 357 30.13 -3.79 -17.86
C ILE A 357 30.83 -2.54 -17.31
N ASP A 358 32.06 -2.29 -17.77
CA ASP A 358 32.82 -1.07 -17.48
C ASP A 358 32.16 0.16 -18.14
N ASP A 359 32.13 1.30 -17.43
CA ASP A 359 31.43 2.55 -17.80
C ASP A 359 29.97 2.37 -18.28
N PRO A 360 29.09 1.72 -17.48
CA PRO A 360 27.73 1.44 -17.90
C PRO A 360 26.86 2.71 -17.85
N THR A 361 26.04 2.94 -18.88
CA THR A 361 25.10 4.06 -18.85
C THR A 361 24.07 3.88 -17.73
N VAL A 362 23.62 4.99 -17.14
CA VAL A 362 22.62 4.99 -16.06
C VAL A 362 21.35 4.22 -16.48
N ALA A 363 20.87 4.44 -17.71
CA ALA A 363 19.75 3.69 -18.29
C ALA A 363 19.99 2.16 -18.36
N TYR A 364 21.22 1.73 -18.66
CA TYR A 364 21.60 0.32 -18.72
C TYR A 364 21.59 -0.33 -17.34
N LEU A 365 22.23 0.32 -16.35
CA LEU A 365 22.21 -0.10 -14.94
C LEU A 365 20.77 -0.31 -14.46
N TYR A 366 19.88 0.61 -14.79
CA TYR A 366 18.48 0.57 -14.38
C TYR A 366 17.72 -0.63 -14.98
N GLY A 367 17.92 -0.89 -16.28
CA GLY A 367 17.35 -2.06 -16.95
C GLY A 367 17.84 -3.37 -16.33
N MET A 368 19.14 -3.49 -16.08
CA MET A 368 19.73 -4.70 -15.48
C MET A 368 19.31 -4.87 -14.01
N LEU A 369 19.31 -3.81 -13.19
CA LEU A 369 18.85 -3.85 -11.79
C LEU A 369 17.36 -4.22 -11.70
N PHE A 370 16.50 -3.66 -12.55
CA PHE A 370 15.08 -4.01 -12.59
C PHE A 370 14.86 -5.49 -12.94
N LEU A 371 15.56 -6.00 -13.97
CA LEU A 371 15.46 -7.40 -14.39
C LEU A 371 16.06 -8.35 -13.34
N ALA A 372 17.18 -7.98 -12.71
CA ALA A 372 17.76 -8.71 -11.58
C ALA A 372 16.74 -8.81 -10.43
N GLY A 373 16.13 -7.69 -10.02
CA GLY A 373 15.09 -7.68 -8.99
C GLY A 373 13.90 -8.56 -9.36
N CYS A 374 13.39 -8.45 -10.60
CA CYS A 374 12.31 -9.27 -11.12
C CYS A 374 12.58 -10.78 -10.97
N PHE A 375 13.76 -11.23 -11.37
CA PHE A 375 14.06 -12.66 -11.44
C PHE A 375 14.57 -13.24 -10.12
N ILE A 376 15.46 -12.52 -9.41
CA ILE A 376 16.05 -12.96 -8.13
C ILE A 376 15.00 -12.89 -7.01
N GLY A 377 14.47 -11.69 -6.75
CA GLY A 377 13.53 -11.45 -5.66
C GLY A 377 12.20 -12.17 -5.87
N GLY A 378 11.76 -12.32 -7.13
CA GLY A 378 10.60 -13.13 -7.48
C GLY A 378 10.72 -14.59 -7.03
N ALA A 379 11.86 -15.23 -7.30
CA ALA A 379 12.14 -16.58 -6.84
C ALA A 379 12.35 -16.65 -5.31
N ALA A 380 13.03 -15.67 -4.71
CA ALA A 380 13.30 -15.59 -3.27
C ALA A 380 12.00 -15.58 -2.45
N ILE A 381 11.05 -14.71 -2.82
CA ILE A 381 9.78 -14.53 -2.11
C ILE A 381 8.90 -15.79 -2.18
N VAL A 382 8.82 -16.44 -3.34
CA VAL A 382 8.04 -17.69 -3.49
C VAL A 382 8.66 -18.85 -2.70
N LEU A 383 10.00 -18.92 -2.60
CA LEU A 383 10.70 -19.90 -1.77
C LEU A 383 10.42 -19.74 -0.27
N VAL A 384 10.55 -18.53 0.29
CA VAL A 384 10.41 -18.31 1.74
C VAL A 384 8.97 -18.36 2.25
N ALA A 385 7.99 -18.01 1.39
CA ALA A 385 6.59 -17.97 1.79
C ALA A 385 5.79 -19.18 1.28
N ALA A 386 5.68 -19.36 -0.03
CA ALA A 386 4.77 -20.33 -0.62
C ALA A 386 5.27 -21.78 -0.51
N VAL A 387 6.57 -22.02 -0.76
CA VAL A 387 7.16 -23.36 -0.61
C VAL A 387 7.18 -23.81 0.86
N CYS A 388 7.45 -22.90 1.81
CA CYS A 388 7.31 -23.18 3.24
C CYS A 388 5.89 -23.59 3.64
N ALA A 389 4.87 -22.91 3.09
CA ALA A 389 3.46 -23.23 3.34
C ALA A 389 3.05 -24.62 2.79
N ASP A 390 3.54 -24.99 1.60
CA ASP A 390 3.31 -26.31 1.01
C ASP A 390 4.03 -27.42 1.82
N LEU A 391 5.32 -27.23 2.14
CA LEU A 391 6.13 -28.21 2.86
C LEU A 391 5.63 -28.43 4.29
N GLY A 392 5.17 -27.39 4.98
CA GLY A 392 4.60 -27.47 6.33
C GLY A 392 3.24 -28.18 6.42
N ARG A 393 2.62 -28.56 5.29
CA ARG A 393 1.30 -29.24 5.22
C ARG A 393 1.30 -30.55 4.39
N GLN A 394 2.46 -31.15 4.11
CA GLN A 394 2.52 -32.48 3.47
C GLN A 394 1.65 -33.52 4.21
N ASP A 395 1.23 -34.59 3.52
CA ASP A 395 0.39 -35.64 4.10
C ASP A 395 0.96 -36.24 5.40
N ALA A 396 2.29 -36.30 5.51
CA ALA A 396 3.02 -36.74 6.70
C ALA A 396 2.83 -35.82 7.94
N LEU A 397 2.31 -34.60 7.76
CA LEU A 397 2.23 -33.51 8.74
C LEU A 397 0.78 -33.04 9.00
N LYS A 398 -0.20 -33.61 8.29
CA LYS A 398 -1.62 -33.23 8.39
C LYS A 398 -2.10 -33.19 9.85
N GLY A 399 -2.63 -32.03 10.25
CA GLY A 399 -3.15 -31.76 11.58
C GLY A 399 -2.22 -30.98 12.53
N ASN A 400 -0.92 -30.89 12.26
CA ASN A 400 0.00 -30.13 13.12
C ASN A 400 0.18 -28.68 12.65
N ARG A 401 -0.55 -27.73 13.25
CA ARG A 401 -0.46 -26.29 12.94
C ARG A 401 0.85 -25.62 13.35
N GLU A 402 1.67 -26.28 14.18
CA GLU A 402 2.97 -25.76 14.65
C GLU A 402 4.14 -26.20 13.73
N ALA A 403 3.91 -27.20 12.87
CA ALA A 403 4.90 -27.63 11.88
C ALA A 403 5.28 -26.53 10.87
N MET A 404 4.32 -25.65 10.51
CA MET A 404 4.52 -24.60 9.51
C MET A 404 5.49 -23.50 9.98
N SER A 405 5.38 -23.02 11.23
CA SER A 405 6.29 -22.01 11.78
C SER A 405 7.72 -22.55 11.86
N GLN A 406 7.87 -23.82 12.26
CA GLN A 406 9.17 -24.50 12.32
C GLN A 406 9.80 -24.70 10.93
N VAL A 407 9.04 -25.16 9.93
CA VAL A 407 9.56 -25.34 8.55
C VAL A 407 9.98 -24.00 7.93
N ALA A 408 9.18 -22.94 8.13
CA ALA A 408 9.55 -21.59 7.70
C ALA A 408 10.83 -21.09 8.41
N GLY A 409 10.95 -21.30 9.73
CA GLY A 409 12.14 -20.92 10.50
C GLY A 409 13.41 -21.68 10.09
N ILE A 410 13.30 -22.96 9.70
CA ILE A 410 14.44 -23.73 9.17
C ILE A 410 14.87 -23.19 7.81
N ILE A 411 13.92 -22.99 6.88
CA ILE A 411 14.24 -22.51 5.53
C ILE A 411 14.81 -21.09 5.58
N ASP A 412 14.20 -20.17 6.34
CA ASP A 412 14.70 -18.79 6.46
C ASP A 412 16.00 -18.70 7.28
N GLY A 413 16.15 -19.49 8.34
CA GLY A 413 17.41 -19.56 9.10
C GLY A 413 18.60 -20.06 8.26
N VAL A 414 18.40 -21.10 7.45
CA VAL A 414 19.41 -21.56 6.47
C VAL A 414 19.62 -20.52 5.36
N GLY A 415 18.55 -19.86 4.94
CA GLY A 415 18.58 -18.69 4.07
C GLY A 415 19.55 -17.62 4.59
N ALA A 416 19.37 -17.21 5.85
CA ALA A 416 20.17 -16.18 6.51
C ALA A 416 21.64 -16.61 6.72
N CYS A 417 21.92 -17.90 6.97
CA CYS A 417 23.30 -18.42 6.91
C CYS A 417 23.92 -18.27 5.51
N GLY A 418 23.14 -18.55 4.44
CA GLY A 418 23.56 -18.33 3.06
C GLY A 418 23.84 -16.86 2.77
N ALA A 419 22.98 -15.96 3.26
CA ALA A 419 23.21 -14.51 3.19
C ALA A 419 24.49 -14.11 3.91
N ALA A 420 24.70 -14.50 5.16
CA ALA A 420 25.93 -14.19 5.89
C ALA A 420 27.20 -14.60 5.11
N ILE A 421 27.24 -15.82 4.55
CA ILE A 421 28.37 -16.29 3.75
C ILE A 421 28.55 -15.40 2.50
N GLN A 422 27.46 -15.11 1.77
CA GLN A 422 27.52 -14.28 0.58
C GLN A 422 28.03 -12.87 0.89
N GLN A 423 27.50 -12.21 1.92
CA GLN A 423 27.86 -10.84 2.29
C GLN A 423 29.32 -10.71 2.71
N GLY A 424 29.85 -11.70 3.44
CA GLY A 424 31.28 -11.73 3.79
C GLY A 424 32.18 -11.89 2.57
N LEU A 425 31.80 -12.75 1.61
CA LEU A 425 32.54 -12.94 0.36
C LEU A 425 32.45 -11.72 -0.57
N VAL A 426 31.27 -11.12 -0.70
CA VAL A 426 31.07 -9.88 -1.47
C VAL A 426 31.94 -8.76 -0.90
N SER A 427 31.92 -8.56 0.42
CA SER A 427 32.72 -7.55 1.09
C SER A 427 34.22 -7.71 0.87
N TRP A 428 34.73 -8.95 0.94
CA TRP A 428 36.14 -9.24 0.69
C TRP A 428 36.52 -8.99 -0.78
N ILE A 429 35.73 -9.50 -1.73
CA ILE A 429 36.01 -9.38 -3.17
C ILE A 429 35.85 -7.93 -3.66
N ALA A 430 34.88 -7.17 -3.13
CA ALA A 430 34.67 -5.76 -3.45
C ALA A 430 35.87 -4.87 -3.12
N THR A 431 36.76 -5.26 -2.20
CA THR A 431 38.02 -4.54 -1.96
C THR A 431 39.01 -4.62 -3.13
N TYR A 432 38.82 -5.57 -4.07
CA TYR A 432 39.67 -5.77 -5.24
C TYR A 432 38.94 -5.49 -6.56
N SER A 433 37.69 -5.95 -6.73
CA SER A 433 36.94 -5.79 -7.97
C SER A 433 35.44 -6.07 -7.83
N TRP A 434 34.61 -5.13 -8.26
CA TRP A 434 33.16 -5.34 -8.40
C TRP A 434 32.81 -6.38 -9.48
N ASN A 435 33.64 -6.58 -10.51
CA ASN A 435 33.41 -7.63 -11.51
C ASN A 435 33.55 -9.03 -10.88
N GLY A 436 34.44 -9.20 -9.89
CA GLY A 436 34.51 -10.42 -9.08
C GLY A 436 33.25 -10.68 -8.25
N VAL A 437 32.59 -9.61 -7.76
CA VAL A 437 31.32 -9.70 -7.01
C VAL A 437 30.19 -10.26 -7.89
N PHE A 438 30.02 -9.74 -9.11
CA PHE A 438 28.96 -10.24 -10.02
C PHE A 438 29.22 -11.67 -10.52
N ILE A 439 30.49 -12.07 -10.68
CA ILE A 439 30.85 -13.47 -10.93
C ILE A 439 30.45 -14.36 -9.74
N LEU A 440 30.77 -13.97 -8.50
CA LEU A 440 30.36 -14.70 -7.30
C LEU A 440 28.82 -14.85 -7.21
N LEU A 441 28.08 -13.77 -7.45
CA LEU A 441 26.61 -13.78 -7.45
C LEU A 441 26.04 -14.71 -8.55
N SER A 442 26.63 -14.70 -9.74
CA SER A 442 26.25 -15.59 -10.84
C SER A 442 26.55 -17.06 -10.54
N VAL A 443 27.66 -17.37 -9.86
CA VAL A 443 28.00 -18.73 -9.42
C VAL A 443 26.99 -19.23 -8.37
N ALA A 444 26.58 -18.38 -7.42
CA ALA A 444 25.55 -18.73 -6.43
C ALA A 444 24.18 -19.00 -7.08
N LEU A 445 23.75 -18.18 -8.05
CA LEU A 445 22.55 -18.46 -8.85
C LEU A 445 22.67 -19.75 -9.66
N GLY A 446 23.83 -20.02 -10.27
CA GLY A 446 24.09 -21.25 -11.01
C GLY A 446 24.00 -22.50 -10.11
N LEU A 447 24.53 -22.42 -8.89
CA LEU A 447 24.40 -23.49 -7.89
C LEU A 447 22.94 -23.71 -7.49
N SER A 448 22.18 -22.64 -7.27
CA SER A 448 20.73 -22.72 -7.01
C SER A 448 19.97 -23.46 -8.12
N CYS A 449 20.24 -23.10 -9.38
CA CYS A 449 19.68 -23.78 -10.55
C CYS A 449 20.02 -25.27 -10.55
N ILE A 450 21.27 -25.65 -10.26
CA ILE A 450 21.71 -27.06 -10.21
C ILE A 450 20.97 -27.85 -9.12
N LEU A 451 20.78 -27.26 -7.93
CA LEU A 451 20.06 -27.89 -6.81
C LEU A 451 18.61 -28.21 -7.21
N ILE A 452 17.87 -27.22 -7.70
CA ILE A 452 16.44 -27.39 -8.00
C ILE A 452 16.16 -28.08 -9.34
N ALA A 453 17.13 -28.13 -10.28
CA ALA A 453 16.96 -28.65 -11.64
C ALA A 453 16.30 -30.04 -11.72
N ARG A 454 16.71 -31.00 -10.87
CA ARG A 454 16.14 -32.37 -10.89
C ARG A 454 14.65 -32.37 -10.51
N LEU A 455 14.28 -31.57 -9.50
CA LEU A 455 12.90 -31.44 -9.05
C LEU A 455 12.05 -30.70 -10.10
N ALA A 456 12.58 -29.58 -10.60
CA ALA A 456 11.97 -28.79 -11.65
C ALA A 456 11.73 -29.60 -12.93
N PHE A 457 12.68 -30.45 -13.36
CA PHE A 457 12.50 -31.30 -14.55
C PHE A 457 11.44 -32.39 -14.33
N ARG A 458 11.39 -32.99 -13.13
CA ARG A 458 10.35 -33.98 -12.77
C ARG A 458 8.95 -33.36 -12.79
N GLU A 459 8.78 -32.20 -12.15
CA GLU A 459 7.51 -31.47 -12.09
C GLU A 459 7.11 -30.90 -13.46
N SER A 460 8.06 -30.38 -14.24
CA SER A 460 7.82 -29.93 -15.62
C SER A 460 7.29 -31.07 -16.50
N LYS A 461 7.90 -32.27 -16.38
CA LYS A 461 7.45 -33.44 -17.14
C LYS A 461 6.01 -33.82 -16.77
N ALA A 462 5.65 -33.77 -15.49
CA ALA A 462 4.27 -34.00 -15.05
C ALA A 462 3.32 -32.90 -15.58
N TYR A 463 3.72 -31.63 -15.53
CA TYR A 463 2.96 -30.49 -16.07
C TYR A 463 2.65 -30.66 -17.56
N PHE A 464 3.67 -30.92 -18.39
CA PHE A 464 3.48 -31.05 -19.84
C PHE A 464 2.69 -32.30 -20.24
N LEU A 465 2.85 -33.42 -19.53
CA LEU A 465 2.07 -34.64 -19.79
C LEU A 465 0.61 -34.52 -19.32
N GLY A 466 0.36 -33.87 -18.17
CA GLY A 466 -0.98 -33.64 -17.63
C GLY A 466 -1.78 -32.54 -18.36
N ARG A 467 -1.15 -31.78 -19.27
CA ARG A 467 -1.76 -30.61 -19.92
C ARG A 467 -2.89 -30.94 -20.91
N TYR A 468 -3.02 -32.21 -21.33
CA TYR A 468 -4.04 -32.64 -22.31
C TYR A 468 -5.48 -32.64 -21.77
N THR A 469 -5.71 -32.48 -20.46
CA THR A 469 -7.05 -32.55 -19.86
C THR A 469 -7.56 -31.25 -19.21
N MET A 470 -6.76 -30.19 -19.09
CA MET A 470 -7.22 -28.92 -18.52
C MET A 470 -6.71 -27.68 -19.27
N ILE A 471 -7.62 -27.04 -20.01
CA ILE A 471 -7.42 -25.66 -20.48
C ILE A 471 -7.72 -24.71 -19.33
N ILE A 472 -6.65 -24.09 -18.84
CA ILE A 472 -6.52 -22.77 -18.19
C ILE A 472 -7.47 -22.46 -17.01
N PRO A 473 -8.67 -21.83 -17.12
CA PRO A 473 -9.22 -21.05 -16.00
C PRO A 473 -9.97 -21.88 -14.94
N VAL A 474 -9.29 -22.86 -14.34
CA VAL A 474 -9.69 -23.63 -13.15
C VAL A 474 -8.91 -23.15 -11.89
N THR A 475 -7.77 -22.49 -12.09
CA THR A 475 -6.72 -22.20 -11.09
C THR A 475 -7.17 -21.48 -9.82
N ILE A 476 -8.18 -20.61 -9.90
CA ILE A 476 -8.57 -19.70 -8.80
C ILE A 476 -9.64 -20.32 -7.88
N ALA A 477 -10.35 -21.37 -8.34
CA ALA A 477 -11.55 -21.88 -7.67
C ALA A 477 -11.27 -22.84 -6.49
N HIS A 478 -10.20 -23.63 -6.55
CA HIS A 478 -9.91 -24.70 -5.56
C HIS A 478 -8.81 -24.37 -4.56
N ILE A 479 -7.98 -23.34 -4.78
CA ILE A 479 -6.82 -23.02 -3.93
C ILE A 479 -7.20 -22.16 -2.71
N ILE A 480 -8.41 -21.58 -2.70
CA ILE A 480 -8.73 -20.44 -1.83
C ILE A 480 -9.73 -20.87 -0.74
N PRO A 481 -9.34 -20.86 0.56
CA PRO A 481 -10.24 -21.24 1.67
C PRO A 481 -11.48 -20.34 1.80
N ASN A 482 -11.43 -19.16 1.21
CA ASN A 482 -12.54 -18.22 1.13
C ASN A 482 -12.42 -17.41 -0.18
N PRO A 483 -12.98 -17.91 -1.31
CA PRO A 483 -12.85 -17.25 -2.62
C PRO A 483 -13.40 -15.82 -2.60
N ARG A 484 -14.44 -15.57 -1.79
CA ARG A 484 -15.03 -14.25 -1.60
C ARG A 484 -14.01 -13.24 -1.07
N LEU A 485 -13.28 -13.61 -0.01
CA LEU A 485 -12.25 -12.77 0.62
C LEU A 485 -11.10 -12.46 -0.35
N PHE A 486 -10.63 -13.45 -1.11
CA PHE A 486 -9.58 -13.23 -2.11
C PHE A 486 -10.02 -12.23 -3.17
N TYR A 487 -11.19 -12.41 -3.79
CA TYR A 487 -11.68 -11.49 -4.80
C TYR A 487 -11.92 -10.08 -4.25
N GLN A 488 -12.29 -9.94 -2.98
CA GLN A 488 -12.38 -8.65 -2.29
C GLN A 488 -11.00 -7.98 -2.13
N VAL A 489 -9.99 -8.70 -1.62
CA VAL A 489 -8.61 -8.16 -1.52
C VAL A 489 -8.04 -7.82 -2.90
N LEU A 490 -8.28 -8.67 -3.90
CA LEU A 490 -7.86 -8.45 -5.28
C LEU A 490 -8.51 -7.20 -5.90
N ALA A 491 -9.82 -6.98 -5.66
CA ALA A 491 -10.52 -5.77 -6.06
C ALA A 491 -9.93 -4.52 -5.39
N PHE A 492 -9.64 -4.59 -4.07
CA PHE A 492 -9.02 -3.48 -3.35
C PHE A 492 -7.66 -3.11 -3.94
N VAL A 493 -6.76 -4.09 -4.09
CA VAL A 493 -5.39 -3.87 -4.56
C VAL A 493 -5.38 -3.33 -5.99
N TRP A 494 -6.13 -3.91 -6.93
CA TRP A 494 -6.12 -3.41 -8.30
C TRP A 494 -6.78 -2.05 -8.45
N THR A 495 -7.92 -1.80 -7.82
CA THR A 495 -8.56 -0.48 -7.89
C THR A 495 -7.69 0.61 -7.25
N PHE A 496 -6.96 0.27 -6.18
CA PHE A 496 -5.95 1.14 -5.58
C PHE A 496 -4.80 1.43 -6.56
N LEU A 497 -4.16 0.40 -7.13
CA LEU A 497 -3.02 0.54 -8.04
C LEU A 497 -3.38 1.26 -9.36
N VAL A 498 -4.56 1.02 -9.92
CA VAL A 498 -5.04 1.77 -11.09
C VAL A 498 -5.10 3.26 -10.78
N TYR A 499 -5.67 3.65 -9.64
CA TYR A 499 -5.80 5.07 -9.30
C TYR A 499 -4.47 5.73 -8.87
N VAL A 500 -3.57 4.97 -8.23
CA VAL A 500 -2.16 5.36 -8.03
C VAL A 500 -1.53 5.74 -9.37
N MET A 501 -1.66 4.90 -10.39
CA MET A 501 -1.05 5.18 -11.69
C MET A 501 -1.74 6.31 -12.48
N VAL A 502 -3.05 6.49 -12.33
CA VAL A 502 -3.77 7.66 -12.88
C VAL A 502 -3.25 8.95 -12.23
N HIS A 503 -3.02 8.96 -10.92
CA HIS A 503 -2.43 10.10 -10.23
C HIS A 503 -0.95 10.32 -10.60
N ALA A 504 -0.17 9.25 -10.82
CA ALA A 504 1.19 9.35 -11.32
C ALA A 504 1.24 10.04 -12.70
N THR A 505 0.32 9.71 -13.62
CA THR A 505 0.22 10.43 -14.91
C THR A 505 -0.23 11.88 -14.80
N ARG A 506 -1.08 12.22 -13.80
CA ARG A 506 -1.44 13.63 -13.53
C ARG A 506 -0.23 14.42 -13.04
N LYS A 507 0.61 13.81 -12.20
CA LYS A 507 1.76 14.48 -11.59
C LYS A 507 2.81 14.91 -12.62
N SER A 508 2.95 14.17 -13.73
CA SER A 508 3.91 14.43 -14.81
C SER A 508 4.03 15.91 -15.21
N ILE A 509 2.91 16.64 -15.39
CA ILE A 509 2.97 18.05 -15.80
C ILE A 509 3.51 18.97 -14.70
N SER A 510 3.06 18.79 -13.45
CA SER A 510 3.55 19.58 -12.30
C SER A 510 5.03 19.32 -12.01
N SER A 511 5.49 18.08 -12.24
CA SER A 511 6.90 17.72 -12.08
C SER A 511 7.79 18.19 -13.22
N ALA A 512 7.23 18.34 -14.42
CA ALA A 512 7.91 18.92 -15.59
C ALA A 512 7.83 20.45 -15.66
N ALA A 513 6.94 21.10 -14.91
CA ALA A 513 6.74 22.55 -15.00
C ALA A 513 8.01 23.39 -14.75
N PRO A 514 8.87 23.08 -13.75
CA PRO A 514 10.17 23.75 -13.60
C PRO A 514 11.08 23.61 -14.83
N LEU A 515 11.07 22.45 -15.49
CA LEU A 515 11.88 22.18 -16.69
C LEU A 515 11.34 22.91 -17.91
N LEU A 516 10.02 22.99 -18.08
CA LEU A 516 9.38 23.68 -19.20
C LEU A 516 9.46 25.21 -19.08
N LYS A 517 9.67 25.74 -17.87
CA LYS A 517 9.90 27.17 -17.60
C LYS A 517 11.38 27.59 -17.74
N ASP A 518 12.31 26.64 -17.86
CA ASP A 518 13.73 26.91 -18.14
C ASP A 518 13.87 27.80 -19.41
N PRO A 519 14.83 28.75 -19.47
CA PRO A 519 15.07 29.59 -20.64
C PRO A 519 15.26 28.85 -21.98
N ALA A 520 15.59 27.54 -21.96
CA ALA A 520 15.62 26.70 -23.16
C ALA A 520 14.23 26.45 -23.79
N PHE A 521 13.15 26.66 -23.03
CA PHE A 521 11.76 26.37 -23.42
C PHE A 521 10.81 27.56 -23.25
N ASP A 522 11.02 28.40 -22.23
CA ASP A 522 10.34 29.69 -22.00
C ASP A 522 8.79 29.60 -21.95
N TYR A 523 8.24 28.56 -21.31
CA TYR A 523 6.79 28.47 -21.09
C TYR A 523 6.34 29.37 -19.91
N PRO A 524 5.37 30.29 -20.10
CA PRO A 524 4.96 31.23 -19.07
C PRO A 524 4.14 30.58 -17.95
N THR A 525 4.15 31.14 -16.74
CA THR A 525 3.35 30.67 -15.58
C THR A 525 1.86 30.45 -15.93
N VAL A 526 1.31 31.32 -16.78
CA VAL A 526 -0.09 31.26 -17.26
C VAL A 526 -0.38 29.99 -18.08
N PHE A 527 0.60 29.42 -18.79
CA PHE A 527 0.41 28.18 -19.54
C PHE A 527 0.03 27.02 -18.62
N PHE A 528 0.78 26.80 -17.54
CA PHE A 528 0.53 25.72 -16.58
C PHE A 528 -0.85 25.90 -15.92
N GLY A 529 -1.21 27.13 -15.57
CA GLY A 529 -2.52 27.41 -15.00
C GLY A 529 -3.68 27.17 -15.95
N VAL A 530 -3.57 27.57 -17.22
CA VAL A 530 -4.59 27.24 -18.22
C VAL A 530 -4.67 25.72 -18.43
N MET A 531 -3.54 25.02 -18.47
CA MET A 531 -3.48 23.55 -18.53
C MET A 531 -4.28 22.89 -17.38
N ASP A 532 -4.08 23.33 -16.15
CA ASP A 532 -4.76 22.77 -14.98
C ASP A 532 -6.25 23.12 -14.95
N VAL A 533 -6.61 24.34 -15.33
CA VAL A 533 -8.01 24.80 -15.44
C VAL A 533 -8.78 23.97 -16.46
N VAL A 534 -8.25 23.79 -17.67
CA VAL A 534 -8.96 23.05 -18.73
C VAL A 534 -9.04 21.56 -18.42
N PHE A 535 -8.02 20.98 -17.77
CA PHE A 535 -8.06 19.61 -17.25
C PHE A 535 -9.14 19.46 -16.15
N MET A 536 -9.16 20.33 -15.14
CA MET A 536 -10.12 20.23 -14.04
C MET A 536 -11.56 20.46 -14.49
N LEU A 537 -11.80 21.42 -15.37
CA LEU A 537 -13.14 21.71 -15.89
C LEU A 537 -13.65 20.58 -16.79
N SER A 538 -12.81 20.05 -17.68
CA SER A 538 -13.17 18.91 -18.54
C SER A 538 -13.35 17.62 -17.76
N TYR A 539 -12.57 17.39 -16.69
CA TYR A 539 -12.77 16.30 -15.74
C TYR A 539 -14.10 16.43 -14.97
N ALA A 540 -14.45 17.64 -14.51
CA ALA A 540 -15.71 17.91 -13.82
C ALA A 540 -16.94 17.69 -14.70
N ILE A 541 -16.92 18.23 -15.93
CA ILE A 541 -17.97 18.01 -16.94
C ILE A 541 -18.02 16.51 -17.33
N GLY A 542 -16.84 15.91 -17.51
CA GLY A 542 -16.67 14.50 -17.81
C GLY A 542 -17.39 13.61 -16.81
N MET A 543 -17.20 13.81 -15.50
CA MET A 543 -17.83 12.96 -14.47
C MET A 543 -19.37 12.96 -14.53
N LEU A 544 -20.00 14.04 -15.00
CA LEU A 544 -21.45 14.12 -15.18
C LEU A 544 -21.96 13.28 -16.37
N VAL A 545 -21.10 13.00 -17.34
CA VAL A 545 -21.44 12.31 -18.62
C VAL A 545 -20.88 10.89 -18.65
N THR A 546 -19.59 10.72 -18.35
CA THR A 546 -18.85 9.47 -18.43
C THR A 546 -19.05 8.58 -17.20
N GLY A 547 -19.38 9.16 -16.04
CA GLY A 547 -19.63 8.41 -14.80
C GLY A 547 -20.75 7.37 -14.95
N VAL A 548 -21.76 7.68 -15.76
CA VAL A 548 -22.91 6.79 -16.07
C VAL A 548 -22.49 5.60 -16.95
N LEU A 549 -21.35 5.66 -17.65
CA LEU A 549 -20.88 4.53 -18.47
C LEU A 549 -20.57 3.30 -17.63
N GLY A 550 -20.08 3.48 -16.40
CA GLY A 550 -19.89 2.40 -15.44
C GLY A 550 -21.20 1.73 -15.00
N ASP A 551 -22.32 2.46 -15.09
CA ASP A 551 -23.66 1.95 -14.77
C ASP A 551 -24.24 1.10 -15.90
N ILE A 552 -24.05 1.55 -17.16
CA ILE A 552 -24.58 0.91 -18.38
C ILE A 552 -23.74 -0.32 -18.79
N TYR A 553 -22.41 -0.22 -18.72
CA TYR A 553 -21.49 -1.23 -19.25
C TYR A 553 -20.75 -2.00 -18.14
N ASN A 554 -19.89 -2.95 -18.51
CA ASN A 554 -19.02 -3.63 -17.53
C ASN A 554 -18.00 -2.63 -16.96
N PRO A 555 -18.02 -2.30 -15.66
CA PRO A 555 -17.16 -1.26 -15.09
C PRO A 555 -15.67 -1.56 -15.30
N VAL A 556 -15.24 -2.82 -15.22
CA VAL A 556 -13.83 -3.20 -15.42
C VAL A 556 -13.35 -2.91 -16.86
N LEU A 557 -14.24 -3.02 -17.86
CA LEU A 557 -13.92 -2.67 -19.25
C LEU A 557 -13.98 -1.16 -19.51
N VAL A 558 -14.92 -0.44 -18.90
CA VAL A 558 -14.99 1.03 -18.96
C VAL A 558 -13.73 1.64 -18.36
N MET A 559 -13.27 1.12 -17.22
CA MET A 559 -12.01 1.50 -16.60
C MET A 559 -10.84 1.29 -17.55
N LEU A 560 -10.70 0.10 -18.17
CA LEU A 560 -9.61 -0.18 -19.11
C LEU A 560 -9.62 0.79 -20.30
N ALA A 561 -10.78 1.05 -20.90
CA ALA A 561 -10.91 1.98 -22.01
C ALA A 561 -10.50 3.41 -21.60
N ALA A 562 -10.98 3.88 -20.44
CA ALA A 562 -10.67 5.20 -19.90
C ALA A 562 -9.16 5.39 -19.64
N VAL A 563 -8.52 4.43 -18.96
CA VAL A 563 -7.07 4.52 -18.66
C VAL A 563 -6.20 4.33 -19.89
N SER A 564 -6.63 3.52 -20.87
CA SER A 564 -5.92 3.35 -22.14
C SER A 564 -5.94 4.63 -22.99
N LEU A 565 -7.11 5.29 -23.09
CA LEU A 565 -7.23 6.56 -23.80
C LEU A 565 -6.43 7.67 -23.11
N ALA A 566 -6.48 7.76 -21.78
CA ALA A 566 -5.68 8.71 -21.01
C ALA A 566 -4.17 8.47 -21.16
N ALA A 567 -3.73 7.21 -21.22
CA ALA A 567 -2.32 6.87 -21.42
C ALA A 567 -1.84 7.15 -22.86
N ILE A 568 -2.67 6.87 -23.88
CA ILE A 568 -2.37 7.22 -25.28
C ILE A 568 -2.20 8.74 -25.41
N ASP A 569 -3.10 9.52 -24.81
CA ASP A 569 -3.04 10.98 -24.80
C ASP A 569 -1.77 11.51 -24.12
N GLN A 570 -1.37 10.95 -22.97
CA GLN A 570 -0.09 11.28 -22.30
C GLN A 570 1.16 10.86 -23.11
N CYS A 571 1.10 9.74 -23.83
CA CYS A 571 2.18 9.36 -24.75
C CYS A 571 2.28 10.32 -25.95
N ILE A 572 1.14 10.77 -26.50
CA ILE A 572 1.12 11.82 -27.54
C ILE A 572 1.68 13.13 -26.97
N PHE A 573 1.31 13.51 -25.75
CA PHE A 573 1.85 14.68 -25.07
C PHE A 573 3.38 14.64 -25.01
N GLY A 574 3.95 13.55 -24.49
CA GLY A 574 5.40 13.36 -24.43
C GLY A 574 6.07 13.41 -25.81
N LEU A 575 5.49 12.77 -26.82
CA LEU A 575 6.02 12.81 -28.19
C LEU A 575 5.98 14.23 -28.79
N LEU A 576 4.92 15.02 -28.53
CA LEU A 576 4.87 16.43 -28.95
C LEU A 576 5.99 17.24 -28.28
N VAL A 577 6.35 16.95 -27.03
CA VAL A 577 7.47 17.64 -26.36
C VAL A 577 8.79 17.40 -27.10
N VAL A 578 9.02 16.18 -27.63
CA VAL A 578 10.22 15.90 -28.45
C VAL A 578 10.21 16.71 -29.75
N PHE A 579 9.14 16.58 -30.55
CA PHE A 579 9.16 17.00 -31.95
C PHE A 579 8.66 18.43 -32.20
N PHE A 580 7.79 18.98 -31.34
CA PHE A 580 7.02 20.20 -31.63
C PHE A 580 7.15 21.32 -30.59
N THR A 581 7.96 21.15 -29.55
CA THR A 581 8.22 22.22 -28.57
C THR A 581 8.89 23.42 -29.24
N ALA A 582 8.17 24.54 -29.27
CA ALA A 582 8.64 25.84 -29.74
C ALA A 582 7.81 26.95 -29.07
N PRO A 583 8.40 28.13 -28.77
CA PRO A 583 7.64 29.28 -28.30
C PRO A 583 6.47 29.60 -29.24
N GLY A 584 5.27 29.76 -28.69
CA GLY A 584 4.02 29.98 -29.45
C GLY A 584 3.11 28.76 -29.58
N VAL A 585 3.63 27.53 -29.46
CA VAL A 585 2.86 26.29 -29.76
C VAL A 585 2.22 25.70 -28.50
N TYR A 586 1.36 26.48 -27.83
CA TYR A 586 0.72 26.07 -26.56
C TYR A 586 -0.64 25.38 -26.75
N TYR A 587 -1.40 25.80 -27.77
CA TYR A 587 -2.82 25.45 -27.91
C TYR A 587 -3.10 23.95 -28.09
N LEU A 588 -2.17 23.20 -28.70
CA LEU A 588 -2.28 21.76 -28.84
C LEU A 588 -2.23 21.05 -27.48
N TYR A 589 -1.38 21.51 -26.56
CA TYR A 589 -1.30 20.96 -25.21
C TYR A 589 -2.59 21.21 -24.41
N TYR A 590 -3.22 22.38 -24.55
CA TYR A 590 -4.54 22.64 -23.94
C TYR A 590 -5.61 21.67 -24.46
N VAL A 591 -5.61 21.38 -25.76
CA VAL A 591 -6.57 20.43 -26.37
C VAL A 591 -6.34 19.01 -25.87
N LEU A 592 -5.09 18.55 -25.78
CA LEU A 592 -4.77 17.25 -25.16
C LEU A 592 -5.23 17.21 -23.70
N ASN A 593 -4.94 18.23 -22.89
CA ASN A 593 -5.36 18.22 -21.47
C ASN A 593 -6.88 18.22 -21.27
N VAL A 594 -7.66 18.79 -22.21
CA VAL A 594 -9.13 18.62 -22.25
C VAL A 594 -9.52 17.17 -22.50
N PHE A 595 -8.92 16.51 -23.49
CA PHE A 595 -9.16 15.08 -23.72
C PHE A 595 -8.72 14.23 -22.52
N ASN A 596 -7.58 14.53 -21.92
CA ASN A 596 -7.07 13.85 -20.74
C ASN A 596 -8.04 13.94 -19.56
N GLY A 597 -8.57 15.14 -19.27
CA GLY A 597 -9.58 15.35 -18.23
C GLY A 597 -10.86 14.56 -18.49
N VAL A 598 -11.37 14.57 -19.74
CA VAL A 598 -12.54 13.74 -20.13
C VAL A 598 -12.25 12.25 -19.98
N PHE A 599 -11.13 11.73 -20.47
CA PHE A 599 -10.82 10.30 -20.39
C PHE A 599 -10.65 9.83 -18.95
N GLN A 600 -9.95 10.60 -18.12
CA GLN A 600 -9.75 10.24 -16.71
C GLN A 600 -11.00 10.39 -15.85
N SER A 601 -11.99 11.21 -16.25
CA SER A 601 -13.22 11.45 -15.49
C SER A 601 -14.03 10.19 -15.18
N ALA A 602 -14.01 9.19 -16.07
CA ALA A 602 -14.73 7.94 -15.88
C ALA A 602 -14.14 7.07 -14.76
N VAL A 603 -12.85 7.23 -14.45
CA VAL A 603 -12.10 6.25 -13.65
C VAL A 603 -12.59 6.21 -12.20
N TRP A 604 -12.66 7.36 -11.50
CA TRP A 604 -13.03 7.37 -10.08
C TRP A 604 -14.43 6.80 -9.80
N PRO A 605 -15.52 7.22 -10.49
CA PRO A 605 -16.85 6.63 -10.30
C PRO A 605 -16.89 5.13 -10.57
N VAL A 606 -16.17 4.67 -11.60
CA VAL A 606 -16.09 3.25 -11.97
C VAL A 606 -15.35 2.42 -10.92
N LEU A 607 -14.23 2.92 -10.38
CA LEU A 607 -13.50 2.24 -9.30
C LEU A 607 -14.31 2.20 -8.00
N VAL A 608 -15.01 3.27 -7.66
CA VAL A 608 -15.95 3.30 -6.51
C VAL A 608 -17.09 2.28 -6.71
N ARG A 609 -17.62 2.14 -7.92
CA ARG A 609 -18.65 1.11 -8.25
C ARG A 609 -18.09 -0.32 -8.15
N ILE A 610 -16.85 -0.56 -8.58
CA ILE A 610 -16.17 -1.84 -8.36
C ILE A 610 -16.04 -2.12 -6.86
N MET A 611 -15.52 -1.16 -6.07
CA MET A 611 -15.43 -1.29 -4.62
C MET A 611 -16.79 -1.57 -3.96
N GLY A 612 -17.86 -0.88 -4.38
CA GLY A 612 -19.23 -1.14 -3.93
C GLY A 612 -19.72 -2.56 -4.24
N ASN A 613 -19.45 -3.08 -5.45
CA ASN A 613 -19.84 -4.43 -5.86
C ASN A 613 -19.11 -5.53 -5.06
N TYR A 614 -17.85 -5.32 -4.70
CA TYR A 614 -17.06 -6.32 -3.97
C TYR A 614 -17.22 -6.22 -2.44
N PHE A 615 -17.32 -5.02 -1.88
CA PHE A 615 -17.36 -4.80 -0.42
C PHE A 615 -18.77 -4.59 0.16
N GLY A 616 -19.79 -4.31 -0.66
CA GLY A 616 -21.19 -4.23 -0.24
C GLY A 616 -21.47 -3.17 0.81
N ASP A 617 -22.29 -3.50 1.82
CA ASP A 617 -22.77 -2.57 2.86
C ASP A 617 -21.74 -2.33 3.98
N MET A 618 -20.47 -2.12 3.62
CA MET A 618 -19.42 -1.75 4.58
C MET A 618 -19.48 -0.25 4.87
N HIS A 619 -19.50 0.12 6.15
CA HIS A 619 -19.62 1.51 6.64
C HIS A 619 -18.28 2.13 7.12
N SER A 620 -17.16 1.40 6.98
CA SER A 620 -15.88 1.81 7.59
C SER A 620 -15.25 2.99 6.85
N GLY A 621 -15.26 4.17 7.49
CA GLY A 621 -14.52 5.35 7.02
C GLY A 621 -13.02 5.09 7.01
N LEU A 622 -12.50 4.28 7.93
CA LEU A 622 -11.11 3.83 7.92
C LEU A 622 -10.73 3.02 6.67
N ILE A 623 -11.52 2.04 6.21
CA ILE A 623 -11.18 1.25 5.00
C ILE A 623 -11.23 2.14 3.75
N PHE A 624 -12.27 2.95 3.58
CA PHE A 624 -12.36 3.89 2.46
C PHE A 624 -11.31 4.99 2.53
N GLY A 625 -10.94 5.45 3.73
CA GLY A 625 -9.85 6.40 3.96
C GLY A 625 -8.48 5.84 3.59
N VAL A 626 -8.17 4.59 3.98
CA VAL A 626 -6.96 3.88 3.53
C VAL A 626 -6.98 3.75 2.00
N TRP A 627 -8.08 3.30 1.40
CA TRP A 627 -8.18 3.14 -0.05
C TRP A 627 -7.99 4.47 -0.79
N ALA A 628 -8.61 5.56 -0.33
CA ALA A 628 -8.51 6.89 -0.90
C ALA A 628 -7.11 7.54 -0.76
N THR A 629 -6.18 6.94 0.00
CA THR A 629 -4.77 7.36 -0.05
C THR A 629 -4.10 7.06 -1.40
N ASN A 630 -4.73 6.25 -2.27
CA ASN A 630 -4.28 5.95 -3.63
C ASN A 630 -3.89 7.20 -4.44
N ALA A 631 -4.61 8.31 -4.31
CA ALA A 631 -4.29 9.58 -4.96
C ALA A 631 -2.94 10.14 -4.49
N ALA A 632 -2.71 10.22 -3.18
CA ALA A 632 -1.48 10.74 -2.60
C ALA A 632 -0.28 9.81 -2.87
N VAL A 633 -0.48 8.49 -2.77
CA VAL A 633 0.55 7.49 -3.14
C VAL A 633 0.87 7.59 -4.64
N GLY A 634 -0.13 7.82 -5.50
CA GLY A 634 0.06 8.09 -6.92
C GLY A 634 0.86 9.35 -7.21
N ASN A 635 0.61 10.43 -6.46
CA ASN A 635 1.39 11.67 -6.57
C ASN A 635 2.87 11.43 -6.20
N ILE A 636 3.15 10.69 -5.12
CA ILE A 636 4.52 10.30 -4.71
C ILE A 636 5.19 9.46 -5.80
N VAL A 637 4.50 8.42 -6.30
CA VAL A 637 5.00 7.57 -7.39
C VAL A 637 5.28 8.39 -8.65
N GLY A 638 4.40 9.33 -9.02
CA GLY A 638 4.60 10.22 -10.17
C GLY A 638 5.77 11.18 -10.01
N ALA A 639 5.90 11.84 -8.86
CA ALA A 639 7.00 12.77 -8.57
C ALA A 639 8.36 12.05 -8.54
N ASN A 640 8.40 10.84 -7.98
CA ASN A 640 9.58 9.99 -7.99
C ASN A 640 9.89 9.46 -9.40
N LEU A 641 8.89 9.01 -10.17
CA LEU A 641 9.10 8.61 -11.58
C LEU A 641 9.59 9.78 -12.46
N ALA A 642 9.11 11.00 -12.21
CA ALA A 642 9.62 12.18 -12.92
C ALA A 642 11.07 12.49 -12.54
N SER A 643 11.37 12.54 -11.24
CA SER A 643 12.73 12.72 -10.71
C SER A 643 13.68 11.63 -11.22
N PHE A 644 13.19 10.40 -11.32
CA PHE A 644 13.90 9.26 -11.88
C PHE A 644 14.31 9.50 -13.33
N MET A 645 13.39 9.91 -14.21
CA MET A 645 13.75 10.16 -15.60
C MET A 645 14.72 11.34 -15.74
N ILE A 646 14.64 12.36 -14.88
CA ILE A 646 15.59 13.49 -14.84
C ILE A 646 17.01 13.01 -14.50
N VAL A 647 17.16 12.21 -13.43
CA VAL A 647 18.45 11.65 -13.02
C VAL A 647 18.99 10.64 -14.05
N LEU A 648 18.11 9.84 -14.67
CA LEU A 648 18.45 8.80 -15.66
C LEU A 648 19.21 9.36 -16.86
N SER A 649 18.85 10.56 -17.29
CA SER A 649 19.32 11.17 -18.53
C SER A 649 20.54 12.08 -18.38
N GLY A 650 20.84 12.60 -17.19
CA GLY A 650 21.98 13.50 -16.94
C GLY A 650 21.92 14.89 -17.61
N GLU A 651 20.98 15.12 -18.52
CA GLU A 651 20.78 16.38 -19.26
C GLU A 651 19.35 16.93 -19.07
N THR A 652 19.17 18.25 -19.06
CA THR A 652 17.84 18.87 -19.09
C THR A 652 17.36 19.05 -20.54
N GLY A 653 16.68 18.02 -21.07
CA GLY A 653 16.31 17.96 -22.50
C GLY A 653 14.86 17.56 -22.79
N ARG A 654 14.44 17.76 -24.05
CA ARG A 654 13.08 17.42 -24.55
C ARG A 654 12.71 15.94 -24.35
N THR A 655 13.67 15.05 -24.56
CA THR A 655 13.55 13.60 -24.37
C THR A 655 13.23 13.21 -22.93
N VAL A 656 13.77 13.97 -21.98
CA VAL A 656 13.63 13.76 -20.54
C VAL A 656 12.24 14.16 -20.08
N ILE A 657 11.82 15.36 -20.46
CA ILE A 657 10.46 15.85 -20.22
C ILE A 657 9.44 14.90 -20.88
N ALA A 658 9.68 14.47 -22.12
CA ALA A 658 8.82 13.47 -22.78
C ALA A 658 8.71 12.16 -21.98
N ALA A 659 9.83 11.69 -21.42
CA ALA A 659 9.88 10.49 -20.62
C ALA A 659 9.13 10.59 -19.28
N THR A 660 9.03 11.79 -18.66
CA THR A 660 8.20 11.97 -17.45
C THR A 660 6.70 11.78 -17.70
N PHE A 661 6.23 11.93 -18.95
CA PHE A 661 4.85 11.64 -19.36
C PHE A 661 4.67 10.18 -19.82
N ILE A 662 5.58 9.68 -20.66
CA ILE A 662 5.46 8.34 -21.27
C ILE A 662 5.59 7.22 -20.24
N THR A 663 6.55 7.30 -19.31
CA THR A 663 6.82 6.23 -18.33
C THR A 663 5.61 5.86 -17.46
N PRO A 664 4.96 6.79 -16.73
CA PRO A 664 3.78 6.46 -15.93
C PRO A 664 2.59 6.03 -16.80
N ALA A 665 2.47 6.53 -18.04
CA ALA A 665 1.40 6.16 -18.96
C ALA A 665 1.51 4.69 -19.42
N VAL A 666 2.70 4.20 -19.74
CA VAL A 666 2.92 2.78 -20.08
C VAL A 666 2.59 1.87 -18.89
N ILE A 667 3.05 2.22 -17.69
CA ILE A 667 2.77 1.46 -16.47
C ILE A 667 1.25 1.45 -16.17
N LEU A 668 0.54 2.56 -16.38
CA LEU A 668 -0.91 2.65 -16.22
C LEU A 668 -1.66 1.65 -17.12
N VAL A 669 -1.28 1.51 -18.39
CA VAL A 669 -1.88 0.52 -19.30
C VAL A 669 -1.63 -0.91 -18.81
N ILE A 670 -0.40 -1.22 -18.37
CA ILE A 670 -0.06 -2.55 -17.85
C ILE A 670 -0.92 -2.89 -16.62
N VAL A 671 -1.03 -1.98 -15.65
CA VAL A 671 -1.85 -2.15 -14.44
C VAL A 671 -3.34 -2.28 -14.79
N GLY A 672 -3.83 -1.50 -15.75
CA GLY A 672 -5.20 -1.61 -16.27
C GLY A 672 -5.48 -2.97 -16.92
N LEU A 673 -4.58 -3.46 -17.77
CA LEU A 673 -4.70 -4.77 -18.42
C LEU A 673 -4.69 -5.92 -17.39
N LEU A 674 -3.74 -5.90 -16.45
CA LEU A 674 -3.65 -6.91 -15.38
C LEU A 674 -4.92 -6.93 -14.51
N THR A 675 -5.52 -5.76 -14.25
CA THR A 675 -6.81 -5.67 -13.57
C THR A 675 -7.91 -6.40 -14.35
N VAL A 676 -8.03 -6.20 -15.66
CA VAL A 676 -9.06 -6.88 -16.48
C VAL A 676 -8.81 -8.39 -16.60
N LEU A 677 -7.54 -8.81 -16.66
CA LEU A 677 -7.17 -10.22 -16.75
C LEU A 677 -7.40 -11.01 -15.46
N THR A 678 -7.43 -10.34 -14.30
CA THR A 678 -7.52 -11.00 -12.99
C THR A 678 -8.81 -10.72 -12.21
N LEU A 679 -9.48 -9.58 -12.46
CA LEU A 679 -10.68 -9.17 -11.73
C LEU A 679 -11.97 -9.43 -12.53
N PRO A 680 -12.86 -10.34 -12.07
CA PRO A 680 -14.13 -10.61 -12.76
C PRO A 680 -15.13 -9.45 -12.69
N LYS A 681 -16.22 -9.53 -13.46
CA LYS A 681 -17.24 -8.47 -13.57
C LYS A 681 -17.96 -8.19 -12.24
N SER A 682 -18.30 -9.23 -11.49
CA SER A 682 -18.93 -9.12 -10.17
C SER A 682 -18.51 -10.27 -9.27
N LEU A 683 -18.63 -10.05 -7.96
CA LEU A 683 -18.33 -11.04 -6.93
C LEU A 683 -19.26 -12.27 -7.05
N ASP A 684 -20.53 -12.06 -7.37
CA ASP A 684 -21.52 -13.16 -7.49
C ASP A 684 -21.28 -14.02 -8.75
N ASP A 685 -20.92 -13.42 -9.89
CA ASP A 685 -20.51 -14.16 -11.10
C ASP A 685 -19.21 -14.96 -10.85
N ALA A 686 -18.27 -14.37 -10.12
CA ALA A 686 -17.04 -15.05 -9.71
C ALA A 686 -17.33 -16.26 -8.80
N LEU A 687 -18.24 -16.11 -7.83
CA LEU A 687 -18.61 -17.18 -6.90
C LEU A 687 -19.44 -18.27 -7.59
N CYS A 688 -20.45 -17.96 -8.39
CA CYS A 688 -21.24 -18.97 -9.11
C CYS A 688 -20.35 -19.86 -10.00
N ARG A 689 -19.37 -19.28 -10.71
CA ARG A 689 -18.40 -20.05 -11.52
C ARG A 689 -17.53 -21.01 -10.71
N VAL A 690 -17.31 -20.74 -9.42
CA VAL A 690 -16.62 -21.65 -8.49
C VAL A 690 -17.58 -22.77 -8.08
N THR A 691 -18.80 -22.44 -7.67
CA THR A 691 -19.80 -23.42 -7.18
C THR A 691 -20.26 -24.40 -8.28
N ASP A 692 -20.60 -23.88 -9.46
CA ASP A 692 -21.08 -24.70 -10.59
C ASP A 692 -19.99 -25.65 -11.12
N ARG A 693 -18.71 -25.32 -10.93
CA ARG A 693 -17.61 -26.21 -11.34
C ARG A 693 -17.26 -27.25 -10.30
N ALA A 694 -17.33 -26.93 -9.01
CA ALA A 694 -17.19 -27.94 -7.94
C ALA A 694 -18.21 -29.08 -8.12
N ARG A 695 -19.43 -28.76 -8.54
CA ARG A 695 -20.50 -29.72 -8.83
C ARG A 695 -20.26 -30.62 -10.05
N ASN A 696 -19.40 -30.19 -10.97
CA ASN A 696 -19.09 -30.91 -12.22
C ASN A 696 -17.77 -31.68 -12.18
N SER A 697 -17.06 -31.66 -11.04
CA SER A 697 -15.76 -32.33 -10.85
C SER A 697 -15.83 -33.65 -10.05
N GLU A 698 -16.98 -33.99 -9.48
CA GLU A 698 -17.22 -35.30 -8.85
C GLU A 698 -17.78 -36.31 -9.88
N PRO A 699 -17.29 -37.57 -9.92
CA PRO A 699 -17.91 -38.60 -10.73
C PRO A 699 -19.30 -38.95 -10.16
N PRO A 700 -20.28 -39.36 -10.99
CA PRO A 700 -21.64 -39.64 -10.54
C PRO A 700 -21.70 -40.93 -9.69
N SER A 701 -21.47 -40.81 -8.39
CA SER A 701 -21.81 -41.83 -7.41
C SER A 701 -23.33 -41.85 -7.24
N GLY A 702 -23.94 -42.99 -7.56
CA GLY A 702 -25.39 -43.18 -7.46
C GLY A 702 -25.92 -43.05 -6.03
N ASP A 703 -27.20 -42.68 -5.95
CA ASP A 703 -28.09 -42.87 -4.80
C ASP A 703 -27.68 -42.26 -3.45
N ALA A 704 -27.70 -40.93 -3.41
CA ALA A 704 -28.09 -40.18 -2.21
C ALA A 704 -28.97 -38.98 -2.58
N LYS A 705 -30.29 -39.19 -2.69
CA LYS A 705 -31.26 -38.08 -2.62
C LYS A 705 -31.33 -37.58 -1.16
N LEU A 706 -30.39 -36.72 -0.77
CA LEU A 706 -30.66 -35.78 0.33
C LEU A 706 -31.35 -34.55 -0.25
N GLU A 707 -32.57 -34.31 0.23
CA GLU A 707 -33.36 -33.12 -0.08
C GLU A 707 -32.69 -31.91 0.57
N CYS A 708 -32.03 -31.07 -0.23
CA CYS A 708 -31.75 -29.70 0.19
C CYS A 708 -33.06 -28.92 0.09
N GLY A 709 -33.56 -28.44 1.22
CA GLY A 709 -34.81 -27.68 1.33
C GLY A 709 -34.75 -26.31 0.64
N CYS A 710 -34.82 -26.31 -0.69
CA CYS A 710 -35.09 -25.13 -1.50
C CYS A 710 -36.59 -25.07 -1.83
N SER A 711 -37.42 -25.06 -0.78
CA SER A 711 -38.88 -24.97 -0.88
C SER A 711 -39.47 -24.18 0.29
N ASP A 712 -38.90 -23.03 0.58
CA ASP A 712 -39.71 -21.87 0.97
C ASP A 712 -39.88 -21.01 -0.27
N GLU A 713 -41.14 -20.75 -0.65
CA GLU A 713 -41.49 -19.81 -1.71
C GLU A 713 -41.24 -18.36 -1.24
N VAL A 714 -39.97 -17.98 -1.11
CA VAL A 714 -39.60 -16.59 -1.39
C VAL A 714 -39.85 -16.42 -2.87
N GLN A 715 -41.04 -15.88 -3.19
CA GLN A 715 -41.41 -15.42 -4.53
C GLN A 715 -40.17 -14.77 -5.18
N PRO A 716 -39.79 -15.11 -6.42
CA PRO A 716 -38.72 -14.39 -7.08
C PRO A 716 -39.10 -12.90 -7.03
N PRO A 717 -38.27 -12.02 -6.44
CA PRO A 717 -38.61 -10.61 -6.33
C PRO A 717 -38.88 -10.14 -7.75
N VAL A 718 -40.14 -9.75 -7.99
CA VAL A 718 -40.77 -9.83 -9.31
C VAL A 718 -39.82 -9.32 -10.39
N ALA A 719 -39.55 -10.13 -11.41
CA ALA A 719 -38.55 -9.83 -12.45
C ALA A 719 -38.87 -8.57 -13.29
N GLY A 720 -39.93 -7.83 -12.95
CA GLY A 720 -40.28 -6.50 -13.44
C GLY A 720 -39.95 -5.32 -12.51
N GLU A 721 -39.50 -5.52 -11.26
CA GLU A 721 -39.22 -4.41 -10.32
C GLU A 721 -37.75 -3.97 -10.21
N GLN A 722 -36.79 -4.87 -10.48
CA GLN A 722 -35.37 -4.48 -10.49
C GLN A 722 -34.97 -3.72 -11.78
N ALA A 723 -35.76 -3.85 -12.85
CA ALA A 723 -35.46 -3.27 -14.16
C ALA A 723 -35.88 -1.80 -14.34
N ASN A 724 -36.46 -1.15 -13.31
CA ASN A 724 -37.12 0.16 -13.49
C ASN A 724 -36.93 1.15 -12.32
N ARG A 725 -35.75 1.18 -11.70
CA ARG A 725 -35.39 2.24 -10.73
C ARG A 725 -34.53 3.29 -11.44
N GLN A 726 -35.13 4.43 -11.76
CA GLN A 726 -34.42 5.47 -12.52
C GLN A 726 -33.25 6.08 -11.72
N PRO A 727 -32.12 6.41 -12.38
CA PRO A 727 -31.02 7.14 -11.76
C PRO A 727 -31.51 8.49 -11.22
N ILE A 728 -30.91 8.96 -10.13
CA ILE A 728 -31.30 10.22 -9.49
C ILE A 728 -30.89 11.37 -10.42
N LYS A 729 -31.89 12.06 -10.98
CA LYS A 729 -31.67 13.26 -11.80
C LYS A 729 -30.85 14.28 -11.01
N PHE A 730 -29.78 14.82 -11.61
CA PHE A 730 -28.81 15.75 -11.01
C PHE A 730 -29.43 16.79 -10.06
N TRP A 731 -30.45 17.51 -10.51
CA TRP A 731 -31.16 18.52 -9.72
C TRP A 731 -31.84 17.98 -8.46
N ARG A 732 -32.34 16.73 -8.48
CA ARG A 732 -32.96 16.09 -7.31
C ARG A 732 -31.90 15.61 -6.32
N ALA A 733 -30.69 15.28 -6.77
CA ALA A 733 -29.57 14.94 -5.90
C ALA A 733 -28.98 16.16 -5.18
N TRP A 734 -28.98 17.35 -5.81
CA TRP A 734 -28.58 18.60 -5.15
C TRP A 734 -29.47 18.99 -3.97
N LEU A 735 -30.74 18.60 -4.01
CA LEU A 735 -31.73 18.87 -2.95
C LEU A 735 -31.64 17.87 -1.77
N ILE A 736 -30.73 16.90 -1.82
CA ILE A 736 -30.51 15.95 -0.71
C ILE A 736 -29.87 16.70 0.49
N PRO A 737 -30.44 16.59 1.71
CA PRO A 737 -29.91 17.27 2.89
C PRO A 737 -28.43 16.96 3.14
N GLY A 738 -27.61 18.01 3.16
CA GLY A 738 -26.17 17.96 3.40
C GLY A 738 -25.31 17.91 2.14
N VAL A 739 -25.79 17.39 1.01
CA VAL A 739 -24.99 17.24 -0.23
C VAL A 739 -24.44 18.59 -0.69
N LEU A 740 -25.27 19.64 -0.76
CA LEU A 740 -24.83 20.97 -1.17
C LEU A 740 -23.75 21.56 -0.24
N ILE A 741 -23.91 21.42 1.08
CA ILE A 741 -22.96 21.96 2.07
C ILE A 741 -21.61 21.25 1.93
N TYR A 742 -21.61 19.91 1.88
CA TYR A 742 -20.38 19.14 1.72
C TYR A 742 -19.73 19.37 0.34
N ALA A 743 -20.51 19.49 -0.74
CA ALA A 743 -19.99 19.79 -2.08
C ALA A 743 -19.29 21.16 -2.14
N LEU A 744 -19.88 22.22 -1.59
CA LEU A 744 -19.26 23.56 -1.55
C LEU A 744 -18.06 23.63 -0.59
N THR A 745 -18.14 22.94 0.56
CA THR A 745 -17.01 22.79 1.50
C THR A 745 -15.84 22.11 0.79
N TYR A 746 -16.11 21.02 0.06
CA TYR A 746 -15.13 20.26 -0.70
C TYR A 746 -14.59 21.00 -1.92
N ALA A 747 -15.38 21.84 -2.60
CA ALA A 747 -14.88 22.73 -3.65
C ALA A 747 -13.72 23.61 -3.16
N CYS A 748 -13.84 24.15 -1.94
CA CYS A 748 -12.78 24.94 -1.31
C CYS A 748 -11.56 24.07 -0.92
N VAL A 749 -11.77 22.96 -0.20
CA VAL A 749 -10.66 22.10 0.27
C VAL A 749 -9.94 21.42 -0.90
N LYS A 750 -10.68 20.88 -1.88
CA LYS A 750 -10.11 20.28 -3.08
C LYS A 750 -9.36 21.32 -3.88
N GLY A 751 -9.87 22.56 -3.99
CA GLY A 751 -9.14 23.66 -4.62
C GLY A 751 -7.78 23.91 -3.98
N VAL A 752 -7.72 24.03 -2.66
CA VAL A 752 -6.46 24.23 -1.92
C VAL A 752 -5.54 23.02 -2.04
N ASN A 753 -6.07 21.79 -1.90
CA ASN A 753 -5.30 20.56 -2.05
C ASN A 753 -4.69 20.41 -3.46
N TYR A 754 -5.45 20.77 -4.50
CA TYR A 754 -4.98 20.71 -5.88
C TYR A 754 -4.05 21.87 -6.25
N ALA A 755 -4.20 23.04 -5.61
CA ALA A 755 -3.22 24.12 -5.74
C ALA A 755 -1.84 23.67 -5.20
N MET A 756 -1.81 23.01 -4.04
CA MET A 756 -0.57 22.39 -3.55
C MET A 756 -0.07 21.31 -4.53
N PHE A 757 -0.92 20.39 -4.97
CA PHE A 757 -0.52 19.31 -5.90
C PHE A 757 0.09 19.79 -7.23
N PHE A 758 -0.49 20.82 -7.86
CA PHE A 758 -0.02 21.31 -9.17
C PHE A 758 1.14 22.29 -9.06
N TRP A 759 1.08 23.25 -8.13
CA TRP A 759 2.00 24.39 -8.11
C TRP A 759 3.18 24.25 -7.17
N LEU A 760 3.14 23.33 -6.19
CA LEU A 760 4.20 23.21 -5.18
C LEU A 760 5.61 22.98 -5.77
N PRO A 761 5.82 22.13 -6.79
CA PRO A 761 7.15 21.99 -7.39
C PRO A 761 7.66 23.28 -8.06
N LEU A 762 6.75 24.05 -8.68
CA LEU A 762 7.10 25.30 -9.36
C LEU A 762 7.40 26.42 -8.35
N TYR A 763 6.55 26.56 -7.32
CA TYR A 763 6.77 27.48 -6.21
C TYR A 763 8.13 27.23 -5.52
N LEU A 764 8.44 25.96 -5.20
CA LEU A 764 9.69 25.60 -4.54
C LEU A 764 10.93 25.83 -5.41
N ASN A 765 10.80 25.68 -6.72
CA ASN A 765 11.88 26.00 -7.65
C ASN A 765 12.12 27.51 -7.78
N GLU A 766 11.04 28.31 -7.88
CA GLU A 766 11.13 29.76 -8.06
C GLU A 766 11.47 30.53 -6.77
N HIS A 767 10.89 30.14 -5.64
CA HIS A 767 10.86 30.92 -4.39
C HIS A 767 11.68 30.33 -3.24
N ALA A 768 11.97 29.02 -3.29
CA ALA A 768 12.93 28.38 -2.38
C ALA A 768 14.24 27.99 -3.09
N HIS A 769 14.39 28.39 -4.36
CA HIS A 769 15.58 28.19 -5.20
C HIS A 769 16.06 26.73 -5.29
N LEU A 770 15.14 25.78 -5.12
CA LEU A 770 15.43 24.35 -5.15
C LEU A 770 15.53 23.83 -6.59
N THR A 771 16.40 22.84 -6.83
CA THR A 771 16.44 22.18 -8.15
C THR A 771 15.11 21.47 -8.45
N PRO A 772 14.75 21.24 -9.74
CA PRO A 772 13.53 20.53 -10.10
C PRO A 772 13.37 19.16 -9.41
N GLU A 773 14.46 18.44 -9.17
CA GLU A 773 14.49 17.20 -8.39
C GLU A 773 14.16 17.43 -6.92
N GLN A 774 14.79 18.41 -6.28
CA GLN A 774 14.53 18.75 -4.87
C GLN A 774 13.09 19.21 -4.68
N ALA A 775 12.57 20.05 -5.57
CA ALA A 775 11.19 20.52 -5.53
C ALA A 775 10.17 19.36 -5.64
N ASN A 776 10.41 18.39 -6.56
CA ASN A 776 9.61 17.16 -6.66
C ASN A 776 9.73 16.27 -5.41
N PHE A 777 10.89 16.26 -4.75
CA PHE A 777 11.08 15.54 -3.50
C PHE A 777 10.30 16.15 -2.33
N PHE A 778 10.26 17.49 -2.19
CA PHE A 778 9.45 18.15 -1.17
C PHE A 778 7.94 18.02 -1.43
N ASP A 779 7.50 17.90 -2.68
CA ASP A 779 6.11 17.54 -3.01
C ASP A 779 5.73 16.15 -2.48
N THR A 780 6.65 15.19 -2.52
CA THR A 780 6.44 13.87 -1.90
C THR A 780 6.14 13.98 -0.40
N ILE A 781 6.74 14.94 0.31
CA ILE A 781 6.50 15.18 1.75
C ILE A 781 5.09 15.67 2.03
N TYR A 782 4.62 16.64 1.25
CA TYR A 782 3.23 17.08 1.33
C TYR A 782 2.29 15.88 1.20
N ASN A 783 2.53 15.02 0.19
CA ASN A 783 1.71 13.84 -0.05
C ASN A 783 1.86 12.74 1.04
N ILE A 784 3.03 12.55 1.67
CA ILE A 784 3.18 11.70 2.87
C ILE A 784 2.32 12.25 4.02
N GLY A 785 2.34 13.58 4.21
CA GLY A 785 1.41 14.28 5.10
C GLY A 785 -0.04 13.91 4.81
N VAL A 786 -0.47 14.00 3.54
CA VAL A 786 -1.83 13.61 3.10
C VAL A 786 -2.17 12.17 3.47
N VAL A 787 -1.25 11.20 3.26
CA VAL A 787 -1.48 9.79 3.60
C VAL A 787 -1.75 9.64 5.11
N VAL A 788 -0.85 10.13 5.96
CA VAL A 788 -0.98 10.01 7.43
C VAL A 788 -2.19 10.79 7.95
N GLY A 789 -2.44 11.98 7.40
CA GLY A 789 -3.59 12.82 7.73
C GLY A 789 -4.93 12.19 7.35
N SER A 790 -4.99 11.45 6.25
CA SER A 790 -6.20 10.72 5.83
C SER A 790 -6.57 9.62 6.82
N LEU A 791 -5.57 8.88 7.33
CA LEU A 791 -5.76 7.87 8.38
C LEU A 791 -6.23 8.51 9.68
N ALA A 792 -5.59 9.60 10.11
CA ALA A 792 -5.92 10.31 11.34
C ALA A 792 -7.30 10.97 11.28
N CYS A 793 -7.64 11.65 10.18
CA CYS A 793 -8.94 12.29 9.97
C CYS A 793 -10.05 11.24 9.86
N GLY A 794 -9.83 10.18 9.07
CA GLY A 794 -10.77 9.08 8.92
C GLY A 794 -11.08 8.41 10.25
N TRP A 795 -10.04 8.06 11.02
CA TRP A 795 -10.16 7.53 12.37
C TRP A 795 -10.93 8.46 13.29
N LEU A 796 -10.57 9.76 13.34
CA LEU A 796 -11.24 10.77 14.18
C LEU A 796 -12.73 10.92 13.81
N SER A 797 -13.04 10.93 12.51
CA SER A 797 -14.40 11.06 11.98
C SER A 797 -15.27 9.86 12.39
N ASP A 798 -14.71 8.64 12.35
CA ASP A 798 -15.40 7.43 12.79
C ASP A 798 -15.65 7.44 14.31
N ILE A 799 -14.80 8.08 15.15
CA ILE A 799 -15.11 8.26 16.59
C ILE A 799 -16.33 9.16 16.79
N MET A 800 -16.41 10.25 16.02
CA MET A 800 -17.45 11.27 16.17
C MET A 800 -18.79 10.79 15.63
N ALA A 801 -18.78 10.05 14.52
CA ALA A 801 -19.97 9.48 13.87
C ALA A 801 -20.62 8.31 14.65
N VAL A 802 -19.95 7.74 15.66
CA VAL A 802 -20.52 6.65 16.50
C VAL A 802 -21.65 7.12 17.43
N VAL A 803 -21.74 8.42 17.77
CA VAL A 803 -22.80 8.94 18.66
C VAL A 803 -24.03 9.32 17.83
N PRO A 804 -25.24 8.79 18.12
CA PRO A 804 -26.46 9.13 17.39
C PRO A 804 -26.72 10.64 17.34
N GLY A 805 -26.93 11.18 16.13
CA GLY A 805 -27.11 12.61 15.86
C GLY A 805 -25.82 13.42 15.69
N SER A 806 -24.66 12.81 15.94
CA SER A 806 -23.35 13.33 15.51
C SER A 806 -22.96 12.72 14.16
N GLY A 807 -22.01 13.35 13.46
CA GLY A 807 -21.54 12.92 12.15
C GLY A 807 -20.07 13.28 11.95
N ARG A 808 -19.64 13.38 10.68
CA ARG A 808 -18.24 13.61 10.28
C ARG A 808 -17.87 15.10 10.19
N ALA A 809 -18.82 16.04 10.29
CA ALA A 809 -18.54 17.47 10.14
C ALA A 809 -17.52 18.03 11.15
N PRO A 810 -17.56 17.68 12.47
CA PRO A 810 -16.65 18.28 13.44
C PRO A 810 -15.18 17.92 13.26
N SER A 811 -14.87 16.69 12.81
CA SER A 811 -13.49 16.30 12.49
C SER A 811 -12.95 17.06 11.28
N LEU A 812 -13.80 17.29 10.28
CA LEU A 812 -13.44 18.02 9.06
C LEU A 812 -13.19 19.50 9.36
N PHE A 813 -14.08 20.14 10.11
CA PHE A 813 -13.92 21.53 10.55
C PHE A 813 -12.64 21.71 11.38
N LEU A 814 -12.33 20.79 12.30
CA LEU A 814 -11.09 20.85 13.09
C LEU A 814 -9.84 20.76 12.20
N PHE A 815 -9.82 19.84 11.24
CA PHE A 815 -8.70 19.71 10.29
C PHE A 815 -8.56 20.96 9.41
N GLN A 816 -9.65 21.47 8.85
CA GLN A 816 -9.64 22.69 8.03
C GLN A 816 -9.18 23.94 8.82
N LEU A 817 -9.62 24.07 10.08
CA LEU A 817 -9.22 25.17 10.95
C LEU A 817 -7.73 25.11 11.30
N LEU A 818 -7.20 23.92 11.59
CA LEU A 818 -5.77 23.73 11.87
C LEU A 818 -4.90 23.87 10.61
N ALA A 819 -5.43 23.54 9.41
CA ALA A 819 -4.75 23.75 8.13
C ALA A 819 -4.40 25.21 7.84
N LEU A 820 -5.15 26.17 8.41
CA LEU A 820 -4.88 27.61 8.23
C LEU A 820 -3.46 28.00 8.68
N ILE A 821 -2.93 27.34 9.72
CA ILE A 821 -1.63 27.68 10.32
C ILE A 821 -0.46 27.31 9.39
N PRO A 822 -0.23 26.05 9.00
CA PRO A 822 0.90 25.72 8.14
C PRO A 822 0.78 26.37 6.75
N VAL A 823 -0.43 26.55 6.21
CA VAL A 823 -0.61 27.18 4.89
C VAL A 823 -0.30 28.67 4.92
N SER A 824 -0.75 29.41 5.94
CA SER A 824 -0.44 30.85 6.01
C SER A 824 1.02 31.12 6.30
N LEU A 825 1.71 30.20 6.99
CA LEU A 825 3.12 30.36 7.31
C LEU A 825 4.07 30.00 6.15
N LEU A 826 3.62 29.28 5.11
CA LEU A 826 4.50 28.87 3.99
C LEU A 826 5.10 30.03 3.16
N HIS A 827 4.64 31.27 3.31
CA HIS A 827 5.11 32.43 2.51
C HIS A 827 6.54 32.96 2.86
N ILE A 828 7.37 32.20 3.58
CA ILE A 828 8.68 32.69 4.07
C ILE A 828 9.73 32.70 2.95
N ASP A 829 10.45 33.81 2.83
CA ASP A 829 11.65 33.96 2.00
C ASP A 829 12.80 33.06 2.47
N ASP A 830 13.53 32.44 1.53
CA ASP A 830 14.63 31.49 1.79
C ASP A 830 14.33 30.47 2.91
N PRO A 831 13.22 29.69 2.79
CA PRO A 831 12.76 28.83 3.86
C PRO A 831 13.74 27.69 4.11
N THR A 832 14.21 27.55 5.36
CA THR A 832 15.12 26.45 5.70
C THR A 832 14.51 25.10 5.35
N VAL A 833 15.35 24.17 4.92
CA VAL A 833 14.97 22.80 4.57
C VAL A 833 14.10 22.13 5.65
N ALA A 834 14.50 22.23 6.92
CA ALA A 834 13.73 21.69 8.06
C ALA A 834 12.34 22.35 8.22
N TYR A 835 12.23 23.64 7.93
CA TYR A 835 10.96 24.38 7.96
C TYR A 835 9.99 23.87 6.89
N LEU A 836 10.46 23.70 5.65
CA LEU A 836 9.65 23.14 4.57
C LEU A 836 9.12 21.75 4.92
N TYR A 837 9.94 20.86 5.50
CA TYR A 837 9.47 19.53 5.90
C TYR A 837 8.33 19.58 6.91
N VAL A 838 8.44 20.41 7.96
CA VAL A 838 7.39 20.52 8.98
C VAL A 838 6.12 21.13 8.39
N MET A 839 6.23 22.26 7.69
CA MET A 839 5.05 22.98 7.18
C MET A 839 4.35 22.22 6.05
N LEU A 840 5.08 21.61 5.11
CA LEU A 840 4.47 20.81 4.05
C LEU A 840 3.84 19.52 4.59
N SER A 841 4.46 18.85 5.56
CA SER A 841 3.87 17.68 6.23
C SER A 841 2.56 18.04 6.95
N LEU A 842 2.55 19.15 7.71
CA LEU A 842 1.36 19.61 8.43
C LEU A 842 0.26 20.10 7.48
N ALA A 843 0.62 20.83 6.43
CA ALA A 843 -0.31 21.25 5.38
C ALA A 843 -0.96 20.03 4.71
N GLY A 844 -0.18 19.04 4.27
CA GLY A 844 -0.69 17.81 3.70
C GLY A 844 -1.58 17.03 4.67
N PHE A 845 -1.14 16.89 5.92
CA PHE A 845 -1.88 16.19 6.98
C PHE A 845 -3.28 16.79 7.20
N PHE A 846 -3.38 18.11 7.33
CA PHE A 846 -4.66 18.75 7.61
C PHE A 846 -5.54 18.93 6.35
N ILE A 847 -4.97 19.41 5.24
CA ILE A 847 -5.71 19.71 4.00
C ILE A 847 -6.16 18.41 3.32
N GLY A 848 -5.20 17.55 2.95
CA GLY A 848 -5.48 16.34 2.20
C GLY A 848 -6.19 15.28 3.05
N GLY A 849 -5.91 15.24 4.36
CA GLY A 849 -6.64 14.40 5.29
C GLY A 849 -8.15 14.71 5.31
N ALA A 850 -8.52 16.00 5.39
CA ALA A 850 -9.91 16.42 5.28
C ALA A 850 -10.49 16.17 3.87
N ALA A 851 -9.73 16.45 2.82
CA ALA A 851 -10.16 16.24 1.42
C ALA A 851 -10.57 14.79 1.16
N ASN A 852 -9.73 13.83 1.58
CA ASN A 852 -9.95 12.41 1.32
C ASN A 852 -11.11 11.82 2.11
N VAL A 853 -11.37 12.30 3.34
CA VAL A 853 -12.55 11.89 4.12
C VAL A 853 -13.85 12.41 3.50
N VAL A 854 -13.85 13.62 2.91
CA VAL A 854 -15.03 14.14 2.21
C VAL A 854 -15.28 13.38 0.89
N SER A 855 -14.23 13.16 0.09
CA SER A 855 -14.37 12.50 -1.22
C SER A 855 -14.82 11.04 -1.16
N SER A 856 -14.57 10.35 -0.04
CA SER A 856 -14.85 8.92 0.14
C SER A 856 -15.95 8.65 1.17
N ALA A 857 -15.67 8.92 2.45
CA ALA A 857 -16.49 8.49 3.57
C ALA A 857 -17.82 9.28 3.63
N VAL A 858 -17.75 10.61 3.51
CA VAL A 858 -18.95 11.48 3.48
C VAL A 858 -19.85 11.18 2.28
N CYS A 859 -19.28 11.00 1.08
CA CYS A 859 -20.04 10.57 -0.10
C CYS A 859 -20.81 9.26 0.14
N THR A 860 -20.20 8.31 0.85
CA THR A 860 -20.80 7.02 1.19
C THR A 860 -21.96 7.15 2.18
N ASP A 861 -21.83 8.01 3.19
CA ASP A 861 -22.92 8.28 4.15
C ASP A 861 -24.11 8.97 3.47
N LEU A 862 -23.83 10.02 2.69
CA LEU A 862 -24.85 10.81 2.00
C LEU A 862 -25.61 9.98 0.96
N GLY A 863 -24.91 9.12 0.22
CA GLY A 863 -25.51 8.20 -0.74
C GLY A 863 -26.34 7.05 -0.14
N ARG A 864 -26.29 6.86 1.19
CA ARG A 864 -27.00 5.80 1.93
C ARG A 864 -28.00 6.32 2.98
N GLN A 865 -28.33 7.62 2.96
CA GLN A 865 -29.36 8.19 3.84
C GLN A 865 -30.71 7.47 3.72
N ASP A 866 -31.52 7.53 4.77
CA ASP A 866 -32.85 6.86 4.81
C ASP A 866 -33.76 7.29 3.66
N ALA A 867 -33.64 8.53 3.18
CA ALA A 867 -34.33 9.06 2.00
C ALA A 867 -33.95 8.38 0.67
N LEU A 868 -32.87 7.59 0.64
CA LEU A 868 -32.31 6.92 -0.54
C LEU A 868 -32.23 5.39 -0.37
N ARG A 869 -32.72 4.83 0.75
CA ARG A 869 -32.71 3.39 1.02
C ARG A 869 -33.33 2.61 -0.15
N GLY A 870 -32.59 1.62 -0.65
CA GLY A 870 -33.02 0.76 -1.75
C GLY A 870 -32.60 1.22 -3.16
N ASN A 871 -31.89 2.34 -3.31
CA ASN A 871 -31.21 2.69 -4.56
C ASN A 871 -29.69 2.54 -4.41
N ARG A 872 -29.14 1.37 -4.80
CA ARG A 872 -27.69 1.09 -4.73
C ARG A 872 -26.85 2.00 -5.66
N GLU A 873 -27.45 2.58 -6.70
CA GLU A 873 -26.77 3.47 -7.64
C GLU A 873 -26.61 4.91 -7.11
N ALA A 874 -27.36 5.28 -6.06
CA ALA A 874 -27.33 6.61 -5.46
C ALA A 874 -25.95 7.01 -4.93
N VAL A 875 -25.15 6.05 -4.42
CA VAL A 875 -23.81 6.31 -3.87
C VAL A 875 -22.84 6.82 -4.93
N GLY A 876 -22.81 6.17 -6.10
CA GLY A 876 -21.95 6.59 -7.22
C GLY A 876 -22.34 7.97 -7.76
N GLN A 877 -23.64 8.26 -7.80
CA GLN A 877 -24.17 9.55 -8.28
C GLN A 877 -23.90 10.69 -7.29
N VAL A 878 -24.08 10.47 -5.99
CA VAL A 878 -23.74 11.46 -4.95
C VAL A 878 -22.23 11.71 -4.90
N ALA A 879 -21.40 10.67 -5.01
CA ALA A 879 -19.95 10.80 -5.10
C ALA A 879 -19.52 11.58 -6.35
N GLY A 880 -20.10 11.29 -7.52
CA GLY A 880 -19.83 12.01 -8.77
C GLY A 880 -20.23 13.49 -8.74
N ILE A 881 -21.35 13.82 -8.08
CA ILE A 881 -21.78 15.21 -7.91
C ILE A 881 -20.85 15.97 -6.96
N ILE A 882 -20.51 15.39 -5.80
CA ILE A 882 -19.59 16.01 -4.85
C ILE A 882 -18.21 16.18 -5.48
N ASP A 883 -17.69 15.17 -6.18
CA ASP A 883 -16.37 15.27 -6.81
C ASP A 883 -16.33 16.18 -8.03
N GLY A 884 -17.44 16.28 -8.77
CA GLY A 884 -17.64 17.23 -9.88
C GLY A 884 -17.69 18.68 -9.42
N VAL A 885 -18.49 19.00 -8.40
CA VAL A 885 -18.50 20.33 -7.78
C VAL A 885 -17.14 20.65 -7.15
N GLY A 886 -16.51 19.64 -6.53
CA GLY A 886 -15.13 19.70 -6.06
C GLY A 886 -14.16 20.12 -7.16
N ALA A 887 -14.21 19.44 -8.32
CA ALA A 887 -13.34 19.70 -9.46
C ALA A 887 -13.61 21.07 -10.12
N CYS A 888 -14.86 21.53 -10.18
CA CYS A 888 -15.18 22.91 -10.57
C CYS A 888 -14.54 23.94 -9.61
N GLY A 889 -14.60 23.70 -8.31
CA GLY A 889 -13.90 24.51 -7.30
C GLY A 889 -12.39 24.51 -7.50
N ALA A 890 -11.82 23.35 -7.80
CA ALA A 890 -10.39 23.24 -8.12
C ALA A 890 -10.01 23.99 -9.40
N ALA A 891 -10.82 23.94 -10.47
CA ALA A 891 -10.60 24.72 -11.69
C ALA A 891 -10.60 26.23 -11.40
N ILE A 892 -11.58 26.74 -10.65
CA ILE A 892 -11.63 28.15 -10.25
C ILE A 892 -10.39 28.53 -9.45
N GLN A 893 -9.99 27.69 -8.49
CA GLN A 893 -8.79 27.92 -7.69
C GLN A 893 -7.52 27.96 -8.56
N GLN A 894 -7.34 27.03 -9.51
CA GLN A 894 -6.14 27.02 -10.37
C GLN A 894 -6.06 28.26 -11.26
N GLY A 895 -7.20 28.77 -11.75
CA GLY A 895 -7.25 30.02 -12.51
C GLY A 895 -6.84 31.24 -11.68
N LEU A 896 -7.29 31.31 -10.42
CA LEU A 896 -6.91 32.36 -9.48
C LEU A 896 -5.42 32.26 -9.08
N VAL A 897 -4.93 31.06 -8.76
CA VAL A 897 -3.52 30.82 -8.44
C VAL A 897 -2.64 31.22 -9.63
N SER A 898 -2.98 30.81 -10.85
CA SER A 898 -2.25 31.16 -12.07
C SER A 898 -2.12 32.66 -12.30
N TRP A 899 -3.23 33.39 -12.11
CA TRP A 899 -3.24 34.83 -12.32
C TRP A 899 -2.40 35.55 -11.25
N ILE A 900 -2.53 35.15 -9.98
CA ILE A 900 -1.80 35.78 -8.87
C ILE A 900 -0.30 35.42 -8.88
N ALA A 901 0.05 34.15 -9.13
CA ALA A 901 1.43 33.67 -9.23
C ALA A 901 2.23 34.29 -10.40
N THR A 902 1.55 34.95 -11.35
CA THR A 902 2.21 35.77 -12.38
C THR A 902 2.79 37.08 -11.81
N TYR A 903 2.33 37.51 -10.62
CA TYR A 903 2.76 38.75 -9.96
C TYR A 903 3.46 38.53 -8.60
N SER A 904 2.95 37.62 -7.76
CA SER A 904 3.52 37.32 -6.43
C SER A 904 3.03 35.97 -5.91
N TRP A 905 3.95 35.18 -5.34
CA TRP A 905 3.62 33.94 -4.64
C TRP A 905 2.99 34.20 -3.27
N ASP A 906 3.30 35.30 -2.58
CA ASP A 906 2.63 35.71 -1.32
C ASP A 906 1.12 35.82 -1.50
N GLY A 907 0.68 36.39 -2.62
CA GLY A 907 -0.74 36.50 -2.96
C GLY A 907 -1.42 35.13 -3.06
N VAL A 908 -0.70 34.09 -3.49
CA VAL A 908 -1.20 32.70 -3.52
C VAL A 908 -1.35 32.18 -2.08
N PHE A 909 -0.35 32.38 -1.22
CA PHE A 909 -0.42 31.97 0.18
C PHE A 909 -1.35 32.83 1.06
N ILE A 910 -1.86 33.96 0.56
CA ILE A 910 -3.01 34.67 1.10
C ILE A 910 -4.34 34.07 0.59
N LEU A 911 -4.42 33.71 -0.69
CA LEU A 911 -5.61 33.11 -1.30
C LEU A 911 -5.97 31.74 -0.68
N LEU A 912 -4.99 30.88 -0.41
CA LEU A 912 -5.23 29.52 0.09
C LEU A 912 -5.89 29.48 1.49
N PRO A 913 -5.43 30.24 2.50
CA PRO A 913 -6.13 30.36 3.79
C PRO A 913 -7.53 30.99 3.68
N ILE A 914 -7.75 31.93 2.75
CA ILE A 914 -9.10 32.50 2.52
C ILE A 914 -10.07 31.40 2.05
N ALA A 915 -9.64 30.54 1.12
CA ALA A 915 -10.46 29.41 0.66
C ALA A 915 -10.73 28.39 1.78
N LEU A 916 -9.73 28.06 2.61
CA LEU A 916 -9.92 27.20 3.80
C LEU A 916 -10.87 27.85 4.84
N GLY A 917 -10.77 29.15 5.07
CA GLY A 917 -11.65 29.91 5.96
C GLY A 917 -13.10 29.91 5.48
N LEU A 918 -13.32 30.09 4.17
CA LEU A 918 -14.64 29.95 3.55
C LEU A 918 -15.21 28.53 3.75
N SER A 919 -14.38 27.50 3.57
CA SER A 919 -14.75 26.10 3.84
C SER A 919 -15.22 25.90 5.28
N CYS A 920 -14.47 26.44 6.26
CA CYS A 920 -14.83 26.41 7.68
C CYS A 920 -16.19 27.08 7.92
N ILE A 921 -16.44 28.26 7.33
CA ILE A 921 -17.71 28.99 7.47
C ILE A 921 -18.90 28.18 6.94
N LEU A 922 -18.74 27.53 5.77
CA LEU A 922 -19.79 26.72 5.15
C LEU A 922 -20.20 25.52 6.03
N ILE A 923 -19.24 24.83 6.63
CA ILE A 923 -19.51 23.64 7.47
C ILE A 923 -19.74 23.96 8.96
N ALA A 924 -19.50 25.19 9.41
CA ALA A 924 -19.61 25.60 10.82
C ALA A 924 -20.98 25.32 11.46
N ARG A 925 -22.09 25.64 10.77
CA ARG A 925 -23.45 25.40 11.30
C ARG A 925 -23.75 23.92 11.48
N LEU A 926 -23.32 23.09 10.52
CA LEU A 926 -23.48 21.63 10.57
C LEU A 926 -22.62 21.04 11.70
N THR A 927 -21.37 21.48 11.79
CA THR A 927 -20.41 21.14 12.85
C THR A 927 -20.95 21.45 14.24
N PHE A 928 -21.54 22.63 14.45
CA PHE A 928 -22.12 23.00 15.74
C PHE A 928 -23.27 22.06 16.15
N ARG A 929 -24.16 21.72 15.20
CA ARG A 929 -25.27 20.78 15.42
C ARG A 929 -24.77 19.38 15.80
N GLU A 930 -23.84 18.82 15.01
CA GLU A 930 -23.29 17.48 15.23
C GLU A 930 -22.43 17.41 16.51
N SER A 931 -21.65 18.45 16.81
CA SER A 931 -20.87 18.56 18.05
C SER A 931 -21.78 18.62 19.28
N LYS A 932 -22.85 19.43 19.24
CA LYS A 932 -23.82 19.51 20.33
C LYS A 932 -24.48 18.15 20.60
N ALA A 933 -24.84 17.41 19.54
CA ALA A 933 -25.35 16.05 19.67
C ALA A 933 -24.31 15.09 20.28
N TYR A 934 -23.04 15.15 19.83
CA TYR A 934 -21.95 14.36 20.38
C TYR A 934 -21.76 14.56 21.89
N PHE A 935 -21.62 15.81 22.34
CA PHE A 935 -21.40 16.12 23.75
C PHE A 935 -22.61 15.78 24.62
N LEU A 936 -23.84 16.05 24.17
CA LEU A 936 -25.06 15.69 24.89
C LEU A 936 -25.28 14.17 24.97
N GLY A 937 -25.03 13.44 23.88
CA GLY A 937 -25.10 11.98 23.86
C GLY A 937 -24.07 11.34 24.81
N ARG A 938 -22.83 11.85 24.79
CA ARG A 938 -21.76 11.39 25.69
C ARG A 938 -22.01 11.75 27.16
N PHE A 939 -22.67 12.88 27.43
CA PHE A 939 -23.13 13.26 28.78
C PHE A 939 -24.25 12.32 29.26
N ARG A 940 -25.30 12.10 28.46
CA ARG A 940 -26.39 11.17 28.77
C ARG A 940 -25.89 9.74 29.02
N SER A 941 -24.95 9.24 28.22
CA SER A 941 -24.36 7.90 28.46
C SER A 941 -23.48 7.81 29.71
N ARG A 942 -22.98 8.93 30.23
CA ARG A 942 -22.20 8.97 31.49
C ARG A 942 -23.10 9.10 32.72
N VAL A 943 -24.18 9.88 32.64
CA VAL A 943 -25.13 10.09 33.74
C VAL A 943 -26.15 8.95 33.85
N GLY A 944 -26.62 8.41 32.72
CA GLY A 944 -27.51 7.24 32.69
C GLY A 944 -26.85 5.93 33.15
N GLY A 945 -25.54 5.93 33.43
CA GLY A 945 -24.84 4.83 34.09
C GLY A 945 -24.98 4.82 35.61
N THR A 946 -25.50 5.89 36.22
CA THR A 946 -25.72 6.01 37.67
C THR A 946 -27.20 6.14 38.07
N ASP A 947 -28.05 6.70 37.21
CA ASP A 947 -29.46 6.98 37.55
C ASP A 947 -30.46 6.14 36.74
N ALA A 948 -30.37 4.82 36.84
CA ALA A 948 -31.39 3.89 36.35
C ALA A 948 -32.60 3.80 37.32
N SER A 949 -33.20 4.94 37.66
CA SER A 949 -34.40 4.99 38.55
C SER A 949 -35.34 6.19 38.38
N PHE A 950 -34.94 7.27 37.68
CA PHE A 950 -35.79 8.47 37.53
C PHE A 950 -35.79 9.07 36.12
N SER A 951 -36.78 8.69 35.30
CA SER A 951 -37.71 9.62 34.63
C SER A 951 -38.48 8.88 33.53
N GLU A 952 -39.65 8.35 33.87
CA GLU A 952 -40.64 7.93 32.87
C GLU A 952 -41.33 9.18 32.26
N LYS A 953 -41.90 9.04 31.05
CA LYS A 953 -42.79 10.00 30.35
C LYS A 953 -42.19 11.30 29.78
N VAL A 954 -41.74 11.21 28.54
CA VAL A 954 -42.05 12.22 27.50
C VAL A 954 -42.59 11.47 26.28
N SER A 955 -43.75 11.87 25.76
CA SER A 955 -44.43 11.21 24.64
C SER A 955 -43.86 11.63 23.27
N PRO A 956 -43.90 10.74 22.26
CA PRO A 956 -43.38 11.05 20.92
C PRO A 956 -44.43 11.77 20.06
N GLN A 957 -44.72 13.06 20.34
CA GLN A 957 -45.58 13.88 19.46
C GLN A 957 -45.03 15.28 19.10
N ASP A 958 -44.08 15.85 19.85
CA ASP A 958 -43.61 17.24 19.62
C ASP A 958 -42.43 17.41 18.63
N ALA A 959 -42.11 16.37 17.84
CA ALA A 959 -40.96 16.39 16.93
C ALA A 959 -41.26 16.95 15.51
N LEU A 960 -42.45 17.54 15.29
CA LEU A 960 -42.90 18.07 14.00
C LEU A 960 -43.35 19.53 14.09
N ALA A 961 -42.38 20.44 14.13
CA ALA A 961 -42.60 21.87 13.86
C ALA A 961 -41.45 22.41 12.99
N PRO A 962 -41.69 22.80 11.73
CA PRO A 962 -40.67 23.46 10.92
C PRO A 962 -40.53 24.91 11.37
N SER A 963 -39.31 25.34 11.66
CA SER A 963 -38.95 26.75 11.80
C SER A 963 -37.74 27.06 10.92
N TYR A 964 -37.86 28.16 10.19
CA TYR A 964 -37.12 28.58 8.99
C TYR A 964 -35.58 28.65 9.14
#